data_AF-A0A2P8QIE4-F1
#
_entry.id   AF-A0A2P8QIE4-F1
#
_cell.length_a   1.000
_cell.length_b   1.000
_cell.length_c   1.000
_cell.angle_alpha   90.00
_cell.angle_beta   90.00
_cell.angle_gamma   90.00
#
_symmetry.space_group_name_H-M   'P 1'
#
loop_
_entity.id
_entity.type
_entity.pdbx_description
1 polymer ?
#
loop_
_entity_poly.entity_id
_entity_poly.type
_entity_poly.pdbx_seq_one_letter_code
_entity_poly.pdbx_strand_id
1 'polypeptide(L)'
;MNSPAEVAATHLSIGNTAQTLSETERVRRKRESNQEKALTAYDEVIRLTSSSTLRQQAQLNQLTLLLKLQDFDRAAQLWRSLFPQMSSLTPSHTGVYQQLNFAQSLIKLMGESVGAHSSAPVLESRKSAENPQLPTFEQIEQLLIQATAQATTLGDKRAQAYALGYRGELHELAGKQNLSPAEQYTRQALSIASNFETPDISYQLFWQLGRIHRANGNIPEAIAAYTKAYDALQSLRSDLVAINPEVQFSFRESVEPVYRQLVELDLEYASSLEKTGKPKDGTKYLTQARNAIESLQLAELNNFFREACVEANPQQIDRIDPKAAVIYPIIFPDRLEVLLSLPNRDPSLHTQKIPPTQLASTIESVQRSLIEPQSVVQEFLPQYQQLYDWLIQPLETELAKSQVKTLVFVLDGDLRNIPMAILRDRRSNKYLIEKYALGLTPGLQLLDPKPIADVEPKALAAGISKIRPNFAPHQGFEPLNNVQVELAQIQKLGLAAQEFLNEQFTSNQIKQAISDFRFPIVHLATHAQFSSVADDTFILAWDNRINVKQLGNLLQDNPIGREPIELLVLSACETASGDKRATLGLAGVAVRAGARSTLATLWAVQDESTAKFMGEFYRQIEQTRKTKVGSRAEAMRQAQLSLLQDKRYSHPHFWSPFVLVGNWQ
;
A
#
# COMPACT_ATOMS: atom_id res chain seq x y z
N MET A 1 37.35 -27.24 3.41
CA MET A 1 36.16 -28.09 3.21
C MET A 1 35.25 -27.83 4.40
N ASN A 2 34.09 -27.22 4.13
CA ASN A 2 33.29 -26.49 5.12
C ASN A 2 32.93 -27.37 6.31
N SER A 3 33.16 -26.87 7.52
CA SER A 3 32.79 -27.58 8.75
C SER A 3 31.26 -27.78 8.81
N PRO A 4 30.75 -28.84 9.47
CA PRO A 4 29.30 -29.03 9.64
C PRO A 4 28.59 -27.80 10.24
N ALA A 5 29.30 -27.01 11.07
CA ALA A 5 28.80 -25.76 11.62
C ALA A 5 28.63 -24.65 10.57
N GLU A 6 29.58 -24.49 9.65
CA GLU A 6 29.47 -23.53 8.53
C GLU A 6 28.35 -23.92 7.55
N VAL A 7 28.20 -25.23 7.30
CA VAL A 7 27.11 -25.75 6.47
C VAL A 7 25.75 -25.50 7.11
N ALA A 8 25.61 -25.75 8.42
CA ALA A 8 24.38 -25.46 9.15
C ALA A 8 24.04 -23.95 9.18
N ALA A 9 25.04 -23.07 9.37
CA ALA A 9 24.82 -21.62 9.30
C ALA A 9 24.39 -21.17 7.89
N THR A 10 24.95 -21.79 6.85
CA THR A 10 24.54 -21.55 5.45
C THR A 10 23.09 -21.95 5.23
N HIS A 11 22.67 -23.12 5.71
CA HIS A 11 21.27 -23.55 5.63
C HIS A 11 20.32 -22.62 6.40
N LEU A 12 20.73 -22.09 7.56
CA LEU A 12 19.92 -21.10 8.27
C LEU A 12 19.69 -19.85 7.41
N SER A 13 20.74 -19.35 6.76
CA SER A 13 20.66 -18.21 5.84
C SER A 13 19.77 -18.51 4.63
N ILE A 14 19.88 -19.71 4.04
CA ILE A 14 19.00 -20.17 2.95
C ILE A 14 17.54 -20.21 3.42
N GLY A 15 17.27 -20.74 4.60
CA GLY A 15 15.93 -20.82 5.17
C GLY A 15 15.30 -19.44 5.36
N ASN A 16 16.04 -18.53 5.98
CA ASN A 16 15.61 -17.15 6.18
C ASN A 16 15.33 -16.45 4.83
N THR A 17 16.23 -16.61 3.86
CA THR A 17 16.08 -16.02 2.52
C THR A 17 14.86 -16.59 1.78
N ALA A 18 14.67 -17.91 1.82
CA ALA A 18 13.53 -18.57 1.19
C ALA A 18 12.20 -18.14 1.83
N GLN A 19 12.18 -17.97 3.15
CA GLN A 19 11.03 -17.42 3.86
C GLN A 19 10.72 -16.00 3.39
N THR A 20 11.70 -15.10 3.35
CA THR A 20 11.54 -13.72 2.83
C THR A 20 11.04 -13.73 1.38
N LEU A 21 11.57 -14.61 0.53
CA LEU A 21 11.10 -14.76 -0.86
C LEU A 21 9.66 -15.28 -0.96
N SER A 22 9.24 -16.16 -0.05
CA SER A 22 7.84 -16.60 0.00
C SER A 22 6.90 -15.45 0.33
N GLU A 23 7.33 -14.54 1.21
CA GLU A 23 6.55 -13.38 1.61
C GLU A 23 6.40 -12.36 0.49
N THR A 24 7.27 -12.37 -0.53
CA THR A 24 7.22 -11.44 -1.68
C THR A 24 6.61 -12.05 -2.95
N GLU A 25 6.39 -13.36 -3.01
CA GLU A 25 5.95 -14.07 -4.24
C GLU A 25 4.42 -14.01 -4.48
N ARG A 26 4.00 -13.73 -5.73
CA ARG A 26 2.59 -13.67 -6.18
C ARG A 26 2.08 -15.01 -6.68
N VAL A 27 2.93 -15.77 -7.38
CA VAL A 27 2.54 -17.05 -7.96
C VAL A 27 2.41 -18.06 -6.83
N ARG A 28 1.17 -18.46 -6.52
CA ARG A 28 0.86 -19.41 -5.45
C ARG A 28 1.82 -20.61 -5.41
N ARG A 29 2.06 -21.24 -6.56
CA ARG A 29 2.99 -22.39 -6.69
C ARG A 29 4.44 -22.05 -6.32
N LYS A 30 4.94 -20.87 -6.72
CA LYS A 30 6.30 -20.43 -6.36
C LYS A 30 6.38 -20.06 -4.87
N ARG A 31 5.32 -19.47 -4.31
CA ARG A 31 5.21 -19.17 -2.88
C ARG A 31 5.29 -20.44 -2.06
N GLU A 32 4.45 -21.42 -2.38
CA GLU A 32 4.44 -22.74 -1.76
C GLU A 32 5.82 -23.41 -1.86
N SER A 33 6.46 -23.34 -3.04
CA SER A 33 7.83 -23.85 -3.23
C SER A 33 8.87 -23.15 -2.34
N ASN A 34 8.81 -21.83 -2.19
CA ASN A 34 9.73 -21.09 -1.32
C ASN A 34 9.49 -21.40 0.17
N GLN A 35 8.23 -21.61 0.58
CA GLN A 35 7.88 -22.05 1.94
C GLN A 35 8.45 -23.43 2.25
N GLU A 36 8.33 -24.37 1.31
CA GLU A 36 8.90 -25.71 1.45
C GLU A 36 10.44 -25.70 1.50
N LYS A 37 11.08 -24.87 0.66
CA LYS A 37 12.53 -24.66 0.72
C LYS A 37 12.99 -24.12 2.08
N ALA A 38 12.22 -23.20 2.67
CA ALA A 38 12.54 -22.65 3.98
C ALA A 38 12.47 -23.73 5.08
N LEU A 39 11.38 -24.50 5.12
CA LEU A 39 11.22 -25.62 6.06
C LEU A 39 12.34 -26.65 5.91
N THR A 40 12.64 -27.06 4.68
CA THR A 40 13.72 -28.02 4.38
C THR A 40 15.08 -27.51 4.85
N ALA A 41 15.37 -26.23 4.63
CA ALA A 41 16.62 -25.64 5.06
C ALA A 41 16.74 -25.62 6.59
N TYR A 42 15.66 -25.30 7.33
CA TYR A 42 15.65 -25.36 8.79
C TYR A 42 15.85 -26.80 9.32
N ASP A 43 15.24 -27.79 8.68
CA ASP A 43 15.45 -29.20 9.03
C ASP A 43 16.92 -29.62 8.85
N GLU A 44 17.58 -29.15 7.79
CA GLU A 44 19.02 -29.38 7.58
C GLU A 44 19.88 -28.72 8.66
N VAL A 45 19.54 -27.51 9.13
CA VAL A 45 20.24 -26.90 10.27
C VAL A 45 20.14 -27.81 11.50
N ILE A 46 18.93 -28.28 11.82
CA ILE A 46 18.66 -29.10 13.01
C ILE A 46 19.45 -30.41 12.96
N ARG A 47 19.56 -31.02 11.77
CA ARG A 47 20.28 -32.27 11.51
C ARG A 47 21.80 -32.12 11.59
N LEU A 48 22.34 -31.01 11.07
CA LEU A 48 23.78 -30.83 10.88
C LEU A 48 24.49 -30.14 12.05
N THR A 49 23.79 -29.27 12.78
CA THR A 49 24.41 -28.45 13.81
C THR A 49 24.72 -29.23 15.09
N SER A 50 25.90 -28.99 15.66
CA SER A 50 26.23 -29.35 17.04
C SER A 50 25.90 -28.23 18.04
N SER A 51 25.66 -27.00 17.56
CA SER A 51 25.31 -25.84 18.39
C SER A 51 23.84 -25.88 18.81
N SER A 52 23.59 -25.90 20.12
CA SER A 52 22.24 -25.82 20.70
C SER A 52 21.54 -24.53 20.31
N THR A 53 22.24 -23.39 20.35
CA THR A 53 21.70 -22.08 19.99
C THR A 53 21.25 -22.02 18.53
N LEU A 54 22.06 -22.56 17.61
CA LEU A 54 21.71 -22.56 16.18
C LEU A 54 20.54 -23.51 15.89
N ARG A 55 20.48 -24.66 16.58
CA ARG A 55 19.35 -25.59 16.49
C ARG A 55 18.06 -24.93 16.96
N GLN A 56 18.10 -24.28 18.11
CA GLN A 56 16.97 -23.56 18.69
C GLN A 56 16.49 -22.44 17.77
N GLN A 57 17.42 -21.67 17.18
CA GLN A 57 17.05 -20.62 16.22
C GLN A 57 16.30 -21.18 15.01
N ALA A 58 16.80 -22.27 14.41
CA ALA A 58 16.13 -22.91 13.29
C ALA A 58 14.74 -23.45 13.66
N GLN A 59 14.61 -24.06 14.84
CA GLN A 59 13.33 -24.56 15.35
C GLN A 59 12.33 -23.42 15.63
N LEU A 60 12.79 -22.27 16.14
CA LEU A 60 11.93 -21.09 16.33
C LEU A 60 11.46 -20.53 14.99
N ASN A 61 12.36 -20.39 14.01
CA ASN A 61 12.00 -19.92 12.67
C ASN A 61 11.01 -20.89 11.99
N GLN A 62 11.22 -22.20 12.17
CA GLN A 62 10.29 -23.24 11.71
C GLN A 62 8.92 -23.12 12.39
N LEU A 63 8.86 -22.93 13.71
CA LEU A 63 7.61 -22.72 14.44
C LEU A 63 6.85 -21.50 13.91
N THR A 64 7.52 -20.36 13.75
CA THR A 64 6.92 -19.14 13.20
C THR A 64 6.37 -19.36 11.79
N LEU A 65 7.10 -20.09 10.93
CA LEU A 65 6.65 -20.41 9.59
C LEU A 65 5.45 -21.37 9.58
N LEU A 66 5.44 -22.40 10.42
CA LEU A 66 4.31 -23.34 10.55
C LEU A 66 3.03 -22.63 11.00
N LEU A 67 3.13 -21.69 11.95
CA LEU A 67 1.98 -20.87 12.36
C LEU A 67 1.45 -20.02 11.20
N LYS A 68 2.34 -19.39 10.42
CA LYS A 68 1.94 -18.64 9.21
C LYS A 68 1.26 -19.52 8.16
N LEU A 69 1.66 -20.79 8.05
CA LEU A 69 1.06 -21.78 7.15
C LEU A 69 -0.24 -22.38 7.70
N GLN A 70 -0.64 -22.01 8.92
CA GLN A 70 -1.77 -22.62 9.65
C GLN A 70 -1.61 -24.13 9.83
N ASP A 71 -0.36 -24.63 9.87
CA ASP A 71 -0.05 -26.03 10.14
C ASP A 71 0.05 -26.25 11.66
N PHE A 72 -1.12 -26.21 12.29
CA PHE A 72 -1.24 -26.25 13.74
C PHE A 72 -0.76 -27.57 14.34
N ASP A 73 -0.85 -28.69 13.62
CA ASP A 73 -0.42 -30.00 14.12
C ASP A 73 1.10 -30.06 14.26
N ARG A 74 1.85 -29.67 13.21
CA ARG A 74 3.31 -29.62 13.29
C ARG A 74 3.78 -28.55 14.25
N ALA A 75 3.13 -27.38 14.27
CA ALA A 75 3.43 -26.32 15.23
C ALA A 75 3.23 -26.82 16.67
N ALA A 76 2.15 -27.57 16.93
CA ALA A 76 1.83 -28.14 18.23
C ALA A 76 2.87 -29.15 18.72
N GLN A 77 3.40 -29.99 17.84
CA GLN A 77 4.48 -30.92 18.18
C GLN A 77 5.78 -30.17 18.51
N LEU A 78 6.12 -29.19 17.66
CA LEU A 78 7.36 -28.44 17.78
C LEU A 78 7.40 -27.59 19.06
N TRP A 79 6.36 -26.82 19.36
CA TRP A 79 6.38 -25.96 20.55
C TRP A 79 6.45 -26.76 21.84
N ARG A 80 5.77 -27.91 21.94
CA ARG A 80 5.86 -28.78 23.13
C ARG A 80 7.27 -29.34 23.33
N SER A 81 7.98 -29.66 22.24
CA SER A 81 9.37 -30.12 22.31
C SER A 81 10.35 -29.01 22.70
N LEU A 82 10.04 -27.76 22.35
CA LEU A 82 10.85 -26.58 22.66
C LEU A 82 10.63 -26.07 24.07
N PHE A 83 9.42 -26.22 24.62
CA PHE A 83 9.04 -25.60 25.89
C PHE A 83 10.01 -25.89 27.05
N PRO A 84 10.43 -27.15 27.33
CA PRO A 84 11.38 -27.44 28.41
C PRO A 84 12.77 -26.83 28.18
N GLN A 85 13.17 -26.69 26.91
CA GLN A 85 14.46 -26.10 26.55
C GLN A 85 14.44 -24.59 26.76
N MET A 86 13.34 -23.94 26.39
CA MET A 86 13.18 -22.48 26.51
C MET A 86 13.00 -22.04 27.97
N SER A 87 12.29 -22.82 28.79
CA SER A 87 12.11 -22.52 30.22
C SER A 87 13.37 -22.74 31.07
N SER A 88 14.40 -23.41 30.54
CA SER A 88 15.64 -23.71 31.26
C SER A 88 16.87 -22.96 30.73
N LEU A 89 16.70 -22.01 29.80
CA LEU A 89 17.81 -21.24 29.25
C LEU A 89 18.53 -20.41 30.32
N THR A 90 19.87 -20.50 30.30
CA THR A 90 20.75 -19.68 31.14
C THR A 90 20.67 -18.21 30.75
N PRO A 91 20.73 -17.26 31.71
CA PRO A 91 20.64 -15.84 31.41
C PRO A 91 21.75 -15.39 30.43
N SER A 92 21.34 -14.94 29.26
CA SER A 92 22.18 -14.32 28.23
C SER A 92 21.30 -13.48 27.32
N HIS A 93 21.85 -12.46 26.66
CA HIS A 93 21.07 -11.65 25.72
C HIS A 93 20.37 -12.53 24.67
N THR A 94 21.12 -13.40 24.00
CA THR A 94 20.56 -14.34 23.00
C THR A 94 19.49 -15.25 23.59
N GLY A 95 19.72 -15.82 24.77
CA GLY A 95 18.73 -16.70 25.42
C GLY A 95 17.43 -15.99 25.76
N VAL A 96 17.49 -14.75 26.25
CA VAL A 96 16.28 -13.96 26.55
C VAL A 96 15.50 -13.68 25.27
N TYR A 97 16.14 -13.24 24.18
CA TYR A 97 15.44 -13.01 22.91
C TYR A 97 14.84 -14.30 22.31
N GLN A 98 15.48 -15.46 22.51
CA GLN A 98 14.90 -16.75 22.12
C GLN A 98 13.64 -17.08 22.93
N GLN A 99 13.66 -16.84 24.25
CA GLN A 99 12.47 -16.99 25.10
C GLN A 99 11.34 -16.06 24.68
N LEU A 100 11.66 -14.80 24.36
CA LEU A 100 10.71 -13.80 23.91
C LEU A 100 10.07 -14.16 22.56
N ASN A 101 10.88 -14.55 21.57
CA ASN A 101 10.39 -15.00 20.26
C ASN A 101 9.50 -16.26 20.38
N PHE A 102 9.89 -17.17 21.27
CA PHE A 102 9.10 -18.35 21.58
C PHE A 102 7.76 -17.98 22.23
N ALA A 103 7.79 -17.14 23.28
CA ALA A 103 6.59 -16.66 23.96
C ALA A 103 5.63 -15.96 22.99
N GLN A 104 6.13 -15.10 22.11
CA GLN A 104 5.33 -14.43 21.08
C GLN A 104 4.67 -15.44 20.13
N SER A 105 5.39 -16.49 19.72
CA SER A 105 4.83 -17.57 18.90
C SER A 105 3.72 -18.33 19.62
N LEU A 106 3.88 -18.57 20.93
CA LEU A 106 2.84 -19.20 21.77
C LEU A 106 1.61 -18.29 21.95
N ILE A 107 1.81 -16.99 22.14
CA ILE A 107 0.74 -15.98 22.21
C ILE A 107 -0.06 -15.98 20.90
N LYS A 108 0.62 -15.98 19.74
CA LYS A 108 -0.04 -16.05 18.43
C LYS A 108 -0.86 -17.33 18.26
N LEU A 109 -0.28 -18.48 18.62
CA LEU A 109 -0.98 -19.77 18.59
C LEU A 109 -2.23 -19.78 19.50
N MET A 110 -2.16 -19.12 20.67
CA MET A 110 -3.30 -18.94 21.55
C MET A 110 -4.34 -18.00 20.93
N GLY A 111 -3.93 -16.86 20.36
CA GLY A 111 -4.81 -15.84 19.78
C GLY A 111 -5.52 -16.24 18.49
N GLU A 112 -4.90 -17.05 17.63
CA GLU A 112 -5.55 -17.57 16.40
C GLU A 112 -6.74 -18.48 16.71
N SER A 113 -6.76 -19.13 17.89
CA SER A 113 -7.93 -19.88 18.37
C SER A 113 -9.12 -18.99 18.76
N VAL A 114 -8.91 -17.67 18.90
CA VAL A 114 -9.89 -16.67 19.34
C VAL A 114 -10.32 -15.69 18.22
N GLY A 115 -9.74 -15.75 17.02
CA GLY A 115 -10.18 -14.95 15.86
C GLY A 115 -9.60 -13.53 15.77
N ALA A 116 -8.31 -13.35 16.07
CA ALA A 116 -7.61 -12.06 16.17
C ALA A 116 -7.38 -11.26 14.86
N HIS A 117 -8.18 -11.47 13.80
CA HIS A 117 -8.07 -10.72 12.53
C HIS A 117 -9.32 -9.89 12.19
N SER A 118 -10.28 -9.80 13.11
CA SER A 118 -11.44 -8.91 12.95
C SER A 118 -11.25 -7.65 13.78
N SER A 119 -11.68 -6.50 13.25
CA SER A 119 -11.78 -5.23 13.99
C SER A 119 -12.86 -5.25 15.10
N ALA A 120 -13.51 -6.39 15.31
CA ALA A 120 -14.43 -6.60 16.41
C ALA A 120 -13.67 -6.86 17.73
N PRO A 121 -14.26 -6.50 18.88
CA PRO A 121 -13.71 -6.91 20.17
C PRO A 121 -13.69 -8.45 20.21
N VAL A 122 -12.50 -9.03 20.31
CA VAL A 122 -12.24 -10.46 20.49
C VAL A 122 -12.75 -10.86 21.89
N LEU A 123 -14.07 -10.97 22.02
CA LEU A 123 -14.76 -11.08 23.29
C LEU A 123 -15.91 -12.08 23.23
N GLU A 124 -15.67 -13.24 22.61
CA GLU A 124 -16.34 -14.46 23.02
C GLU A 124 -15.32 -15.58 23.18
N SER A 125 -15.01 -15.83 24.45
CA SER A 125 -14.19 -16.91 24.96
C SER A 125 -14.65 -18.27 24.41
N ARG A 126 -13.87 -18.90 23.53
CA ARG A 126 -13.78 -20.36 23.58
C ARG A 126 -12.99 -20.68 24.84
N LYS A 127 -13.66 -21.25 25.83
CA LYS A 127 -13.02 -21.76 27.04
C LYS A 127 -11.82 -22.62 26.62
N SER A 128 -10.64 -22.16 26.98
CA SER A 128 -9.35 -22.87 26.92
C SER A 128 -9.31 -24.01 27.95
N ALA A 129 -10.29 -24.91 27.89
CA ALA A 129 -10.28 -26.16 28.61
C ALA A 129 -10.29 -27.29 27.57
N GLU A 130 -9.19 -28.03 27.53
CA GLU A 130 -9.01 -29.33 26.84
C GLU A 130 -8.70 -29.35 25.33
N ASN A 131 -8.00 -28.34 24.78
CA ASN A 131 -7.18 -28.64 23.58
C ASN A 131 -5.71 -28.83 23.99
N PRO A 132 -5.21 -30.07 24.10
CA PRO A 132 -3.81 -30.31 24.46
C PRO A 132 -2.82 -29.74 23.44
N GLN A 133 -3.26 -29.34 22.24
CA GLN A 133 -2.46 -28.71 21.19
C GLN A 133 -2.11 -27.24 21.45
N LEU A 134 -2.81 -26.56 22.36
CA LEU A 134 -2.58 -25.16 22.68
C LEU A 134 -1.77 -24.99 23.97
N PRO A 135 -0.88 -23.99 24.05
CA PRO A 135 -0.21 -23.62 25.30
C PRO A 135 -1.22 -23.03 26.30
N THR A 136 -0.99 -23.24 27.59
CA THR A 136 -1.82 -22.61 28.64
C THR A 136 -1.35 -21.19 28.94
N PHE A 137 -2.24 -20.37 29.50
CA PHE A 137 -1.91 -19.03 29.97
C PHE A 137 -0.73 -19.05 30.95
N GLU A 138 -0.75 -19.98 31.91
CA GLU A 138 0.28 -20.10 32.94
C GLU A 138 1.64 -20.48 32.36
N GLN A 139 1.66 -21.34 31.34
CA GLN A 139 2.90 -21.73 30.66
C GLN A 139 3.61 -20.54 30.02
N ILE A 140 2.85 -19.70 29.31
CA ILE A 140 3.39 -18.51 28.66
C ILE A 140 3.77 -17.46 29.71
N GLU A 141 2.93 -17.25 30.72
CA GLU A 141 3.15 -16.24 31.76
C GLU A 141 4.42 -16.55 32.58
N GLN A 142 4.65 -17.81 32.94
CA GLN A 142 5.89 -18.20 33.64
C GLN A 142 7.15 -17.97 32.81
N LEU A 143 7.09 -18.28 31.50
CA LEU A 143 8.19 -18.02 30.58
C LEU A 143 8.51 -16.52 30.50
N LEU A 144 7.49 -15.67 30.45
CA LEU A 144 7.65 -14.21 30.38
C LEU A 144 8.12 -13.60 31.71
N ILE A 145 7.67 -14.13 32.86
CA ILE A 145 8.18 -13.74 34.18
C ILE A 145 9.69 -14.01 34.26
N GLN A 146 10.12 -15.20 33.84
CA GLN A 146 11.54 -15.57 33.81
C GLN A 146 12.33 -14.67 32.87
N ALA A 147 11.86 -14.46 31.63
CA ALA A 147 12.51 -13.57 30.67
C ALA A 147 12.64 -12.14 31.21
N THR A 148 11.61 -11.63 31.90
CA THR A 148 11.63 -10.30 32.53
C THR A 148 12.71 -10.21 33.61
N ALA A 149 12.82 -11.22 34.47
CA ALA A 149 13.82 -11.28 35.54
C ALA A 149 15.25 -11.39 34.98
N GLN A 150 15.44 -12.20 33.94
CA GLN A 150 16.73 -12.35 33.26
C GLN A 150 17.14 -11.05 32.56
N ALA A 151 16.24 -10.42 31.80
CA ALA A 151 16.49 -9.13 31.15
C ALA A 151 16.87 -8.03 32.16
N THR A 152 16.17 -7.98 33.29
CA THR A 152 16.46 -7.05 34.38
C THR A 152 17.86 -7.28 34.96
N THR A 153 18.23 -8.54 35.20
CA THR A 153 19.57 -8.90 35.73
C THR A 153 20.69 -8.54 34.75
N LEU A 154 20.43 -8.67 33.45
CA LEU A 154 21.38 -8.34 32.38
C LEU A 154 21.43 -6.83 32.07
N GLY A 155 20.53 -6.02 32.64
CA GLY A 155 20.40 -4.60 32.29
C GLY A 155 19.87 -4.35 30.87
N ASP A 156 19.28 -5.37 30.23
CA ASP A 156 18.72 -5.26 28.87
C ASP A 156 17.32 -4.64 28.92
N LYS A 157 17.27 -3.30 28.87
CA LYS A 157 16.01 -2.53 28.90
C LYS A 157 15.08 -2.88 27.73
N ARG A 158 15.62 -3.18 26.54
CA ARG A 158 14.79 -3.51 25.36
C ARG A 158 14.10 -4.86 25.56
N ALA A 159 14.85 -5.88 25.98
CA ALA A 159 14.28 -7.18 26.31
C ALA A 159 13.27 -7.10 27.47
N GLN A 160 13.53 -6.25 28.47
CA GLN A 160 12.59 -6.02 29.57
C GLN A 160 11.27 -5.41 29.08
N ALA A 161 11.34 -4.42 28.19
CA ALA A 161 10.15 -3.80 27.60
C ALA A 161 9.35 -4.80 26.75
N TYR A 162 10.00 -5.62 25.91
CA TYR A 162 9.32 -6.69 25.17
C TYR A 162 8.65 -7.71 26.09
N ALA A 163 9.36 -8.18 27.13
CA ALA A 163 8.82 -9.15 28.07
C ALA A 163 7.54 -8.63 28.74
N LEU A 164 7.55 -7.37 29.22
CA LEU A 164 6.38 -6.73 29.83
C LEU A 164 5.26 -6.48 28.81
N GLY A 165 5.59 -6.05 27.59
CA GLY A 165 4.62 -5.88 26.51
C GLY A 165 3.87 -7.18 26.19
N TYR A 166 4.61 -8.28 26.03
CA TYR A 166 4.03 -9.62 25.79
C TYR A 166 3.20 -10.13 26.96
N ARG A 167 3.56 -9.80 28.22
CA ARG A 167 2.68 -10.10 29.37
C ARG A 167 1.39 -9.31 29.28
N GLY A 168 1.47 -8.03 28.91
CA GLY A 168 0.30 -7.23 28.62
C GLY A 168 -0.59 -7.87 27.54
N GLU A 169 0.01 -8.43 26.48
CA GLU A 169 -0.70 -8.97 25.32
C GLU A 169 -1.38 -10.29 25.68
N LEU A 170 -0.68 -11.12 26.44
CA LEU A 170 -1.23 -12.35 27.00
C LEU A 170 -2.44 -12.08 27.91
N HIS A 171 -2.36 -11.07 28.78
CA HIS A 171 -3.48 -10.65 29.62
C HIS A 171 -4.63 -10.02 28.81
N GLU A 172 -4.33 -9.27 27.75
CA GLU A 172 -5.33 -8.73 26.82
C GLU A 172 -6.14 -9.88 26.18
N LEU A 173 -5.47 -10.94 25.71
CA LEU A 173 -6.10 -12.13 25.13
C LEU A 173 -6.92 -12.95 26.14
N ALA A 174 -6.57 -12.89 27.43
CA ALA A 174 -7.30 -13.58 28.49
C ALA A 174 -8.68 -12.97 28.82
N GLY A 175 -9.10 -11.93 28.08
CA GLY A 175 -10.46 -11.39 28.08
C GLY A 175 -10.69 -10.24 29.08
N LYS A 176 -11.93 -9.73 29.12
CA LYS A 176 -12.32 -8.49 29.85
C LYS A 176 -11.84 -8.41 31.31
N GLN A 177 -11.83 -9.53 32.04
CA GLN A 177 -11.43 -9.56 33.45
C GLN A 177 -9.93 -9.30 33.65
N ASN A 178 -9.12 -9.45 32.60
CA ASN A 178 -7.66 -9.29 32.63
C ASN A 178 -7.17 -7.96 32.01
N LEU A 179 -8.08 -7.06 31.61
CA LEU A 179 -7.69 -5.78 30.99
C LEU A 179 -6.90 -4.85 31.92
N SER A 180 -7.15 -4.90 33.24
CA SER A 180 -6.40 -4.10 34.21
C SER A 180 -4.93 -4.55 34.34
N PRO A 181 -4.62 -5.85 34.58
CA PRO A 181 -3.26 -6.36 34.46
C PRO A 181 -2.62 -6.07 33.09
N ALA A 182 -3.37 -6.22 32.00
CA ALA A 182 -2.88 -5.93 30.65
C ALA A 182 -2.40 -4.48 30.52
N GLU A 183 -3.22 -3.53 30.98
CA GLU A 183 -2.89 -2.11 31.00
C GLU A 183 -1.66 -1.83 31.86
N GLN A 184 -1.59 -2.43 33.05
CA GLN A 184 -0.47 -2.24 33.98
C GLN A 184 0.86 -2.66 33.35
N TYR A 185 0.95 -3.87 32.77
CA TYR A 185 2.19 -4.33 32.15
C TYR A 185 2.56 -3.51 30.91
N THR A 186 1.57 -3.13 30.10
CA THR A 186 1.80 -2.27 28.93
C THR A 186 2.36 -0.90 29.34
N ARG A 187 1.84 -0.29 30.42
CA ARG A 187 2.34 0.98 30.96
C ARG A 187 3.75 0.85 31.55
N GLN A 188 4.06 -0.26 32.22
CA GLN A 188 5.41 -0.55 32.71
C GLN A 188 6.40 -0.70 31.56
N ALA A 189 6.02 -1.38 30.47
CA ALA A 189 6.83 -1.49 29.28
C ALA A 189 7.10 -0.09 28.66
N LEU A 190 6.07 0.75 28.55
CA LEU A 190 6.19 2.13 28.07
C LEU A 190 7.05 3.03 28.96
N SER A 191 7.13 2.77 30.27
CA SER A 191 8.03 3.55 31.14
C SER A 191 9.51 3.15 30.98
N ILE A 192 9.79 1.99 30.36
CA ILE A 192 11.14 1.53 30.01
C ILE A 192 11.50 1.93 28.59
N ALA A 193 10.56 1.79 27.64
CA ALA A 193 10.72 2.11 26.23
C ALA A 193 10.08 3.47 25.91
N SER A 194 10.89 4.53 25.90
CA SER A 194 10.41 5.87 25.55
C SER A 194 10.22 6.04 24.04
N ASN A 195 9.27 6.88 23.63
CA ASN A 195 8.96 7.13 22.21
C ASN A 195 10.16 7.63 21.40
N PHE A 196 11.02 8.42 22.04
CA PHE A 196 12.15 9.06 21.38
C PHE A 196 13.37 8.15 21.26
N GLU A 197 13.54 7.18 22.17
CA GLU A 197 14.71 6.29 22.16
C GLU A 197 14.43 4.96 21.42
N THR A 198 13.20 4.44 21.50
CA THR A 198 12.83 3.14 20.93
C THR A 198 11.47 3.18 20.24
N PRO A 199 11.31 3.97 19.16
CA PRO A 199 10.05 4.10 18.43
C PRO A 199 9.54 2.76 17.88
N ASP A 200 10.44 1.81 17.60
CA ASP A 200 10.16 0.46 17.13
C ASP A 200 9.45 -0.43 18.16
N ILE A 201 9.63 -0.14 19.46
CA ILE A 201 8.93 -0.82 20.56
C ILE A 201 7.69 -0.02 20.97
N SER A 202 7.84 1.30 21.15
CA SER A 202 6.79 2.13 21.75
C SER A 202 5.51 2.13 20.90
N TYR A 203 5.62 2.08 19.57
CA TYR A 203 4.42 2.05 18.71
C TYR A 203 3.55 0.82 18.98
N GLN A 204 4.16 -0.35 19.21
CA GLN A 204 3.45 -1.60 19.50
C GLN A 204 2.74 -1.52 20.84
N LEU A 205 3.41 -0.96 21.84
CA LEU A 205 2.89 -0.81 23.19
C LEU A 205 1.74 0.22 23.26
N PHE A 206 1.83 1.34 22.53
CA PHE A 206 0.70 2.26 22.43
C PHE A 206 -0.47 1.66 21.67
N TRP A 207 -0.19 0.91 20.60
CA TRP A 207 -1.23 0.22 19.85
C TRP A 207 -1.99 -0.76 20.75
N GLN A 208 -1.25 -1.55 21.54
CA GLN A 208 -1.79 -2.42 22.57
C GLN A 208 -2.62 -1.67 23.62
N LEU A 209 -2.09 -0.57 24.15
CA LEU A 209 -2.83 0.27 25.11
C LEU A 209 -4.14 0.81 24.51
N GLY A 210 -4.11 1.18 23.22
CA GLY A 210 -5.30 1.60 22.48
C GLY A 210 -6.34 0.49 22.36
N ARG A 211 -5.93 -0.75 22.04
CA ARG A 211 -6.85 -1.91 22.02
C ARG A 211 -7.44 -2.20 23.39
N ILE A 212 -6.64 -2.13 24.46
CA ILE A 212 -7.11 -2.31 25.85
C ILE A 212 -8.16 -1.24 26.21
N HIS A 213 -7.90 0.03 25.90
CA HIS A 213 -8.87 1.10 26.14
C HIS A 213 -10.15 0.95 25.31
N ARG A 214 -10.04 0.54 24.03
CA ARG A 214 -11.19 0.23 23.17
C ARG A 214 -12.03 -0.90 23.79
N ALA A 215 -11.40 -1.97 24.26
CA ALA A 215 -12.07 -3.11 24.91
C ALA A 215 -12.77 -2.72 26.23
N ASN A 216 -12.23 -1.74 26.96
CA ASN A 216 -12.84 -1.12 28.14
C ASN A 216 -13.96 -0.11 27.80
N GLY A 217 -14.24 0.14 26.52
CA GLY A 217 -15.23 1.13 26.07
C GLY A 217 -14.77 2.58 26.20
N ASN A 218 -13.49 2.81 26.53
CA ASN A 218 -12.93 4.14 26.69
C ASN A 218 -12.35 4.66 25.37
N ILE A 219 -13.23 5.06 24.46
CA ILE A 219 -12.88 5.43 23.08
C ILE A 219 -11.92 6.64 23.00
N PRO A 220 -12.07 7.73 23.76
CA PRO A 220 -11.14 8.87 23.66
C PRO A 220 -9.71 8.49 24.05
N GLU A 221 -9.54 7.68 25.10
CA GLU A 221 -8.24 7.19 25.56
C GLU A 221 -7.66 6.15 24.60
N ALA A 222 -8.52 5.36 23.95
CA ALA A 222 -8.11 4.50 22.84
C ALA A 222 -7.53 5.34 21.71
N ILE A 223 -8.27 6.33 21.21
CA ILE A 223 -7.79 7.24 20.14
C ILE A 223 -6.47 7.88 20.55
N ALA A 224 -6.35 8.42 21.76
CA ALA A 224 -5.11 9.04 22.24
C ALA A 224 -3.91 8.08 22.23
N ALA A 225 -4.11 6.81 22.59
CA ALA A 225 -3.07 5.79 22.51
C ALA A 225 -2.74 5.43 21.05
N TYR A 226 -3.74 5.22 20.19
CA TYR A 226 -3.51 4.98 18.76
C TYR A 226 -2.79 6.15 18.06
N THR A 227 -3.11 7.40 18.40
CA THR A 227 -2.39 8.58 17.89
C THR A 227 -0.91 8.52 18.30
N LYS A 228 -0.58 8.16 19.55
CA LYS A 228 0.83 7.98 19.97
C LYS A 228 1.53 6.84 19.24
N ALA A 229 0.81 5.76 18.94
CA ALA A 229 1.34 4.66 18.13
C ALA A 229 1.65 5.13 16.69
N TYR A 230 0.72 5.87 16.10
CA TYR A 230 0.87 6.50 14.79
C TYR A 230 2.06 7.47 14.76
N ASP A 231 2.21 8.34 15.77
CA ASP A 231 3.31 9.31 15.87
C ASP A 231 4.67 8.61 15.99
N ALA A 232 4.76 7.54 16.79
CA ALA A 232 5.96 6.73 16.90
C ALA A 232 6.34 6.07 15.56
N LEU A 233 5.36 5.60 14.79
CA LEU A 233 5.60 5.08 13.44
C LEU A 233 6.04 6.17 12.45
N GLN A 234 5.54 7.40 12.57
CA GLN A 234 6.03 8.51 11.75
C GLN A 234 7.51 8.82 12.06
N SER A 235 7.90 8.84 13.34
CA SER A 235 9.30 9.03 13.75
C SER A 235 10.19 7.88 13.28
N LEU A 236 9.68 6.64 13.30
CA LEU A 236 10.44 5.50 12.82
C LEU A 236 10.76 5.62 11.33
N ARG A 237 9.85 6.18 10.51
CA ARG A 237 10.05 6.36 9.06
C ARG A 237 11.19 7.30 8.72
N SER A 238 11.41 8.38 9.48
CA SER A 238 12.52 9.30 9.25
C SER A 238 13.89 8.66 9.49
N ASP A 239 13.95 7.62 10.35
CA ASP A 239 15.19 6.91 10.71
C ASP A 239 15.31 5.50 10.07
N LEU A 240 14.30 5.08 9.30
CA LEU A 240 14.19 3.75 8.69
C LEU A 240 14.89 3.66 7.33
N VAL A 241 16.22 3.69 7.40
CA VAL A 241 17.10 2.99 6.43
C VAL A 241 18.08 2.06 7.17
N ALA A 242 18.18 2.15 8.51
CA ALA A 242 19.30 1.56 9.26
C ALA A 242 18.96 0.38 10.20
N ILE A 243 17.69 -0.03 10.35
CA ILE A 243 17.31 -1.02 11.37
C ILE A 243 17.28 -2.44 10.79
N ASN A 244 18.24 -3.22 11.26
CA ASN A 244 18.48 -4.67 11.12
C ASN A 244 17.53 -5.50 10.20
N PRO A 245 18.04 -6.08 9.10
CA PRO A 245 17.31 -7.02 8.23
C PRO A 245 16.74 -8.27 8.95
N GLU A 246 17.24 -8.62 10.13
CA GLU A 246 16.80 -9.79 10.90
C GLU A 246 15.49 -9.57 11.68
N VAL A 247 15.03 -8.31 11.78
CA VAL A 247 13.69 -7.95 12.31
C VAL A 247 12.87 -7.30 11.20
N GLN A 248 12.80 -7.96 10.05
CA GLN A 248 11.88 -7.58 8.98
C GLN A 248 10.44 -7.83 9.43
N PHE A 249 9.80 -6.78 9.96
CA PHE A 249 8.37 -6.77 10.19
C PHE A 249 7.61 -7.02 8.89
N SER A 250 6.60 -7.90 8.94
CA SER A 250 5.55 -7.92 7.93
C SER A 250 4.73 -6.63 8.10
N PHE A 251 4.98 -5.63 7.26
CA PHE A 251 4.27 -4.34 7.28
C PHE A 251 2.75 -4.49 7.44
N ARG A 252 2.17 -5.50 6.78
CA ARG A 252 0.73 -5.78 6.82
C ARG A 252 0.25 -6.33 8.16
N GLU A 253 1.09 -7.07 8.88
CA GLU A 253 0.71 -7.68 10.16
C GLU A 253 0.91 -6.71 11.33
N SER A 254 1.90 -5.81 11.25
CA SER A 254 2.28 -4.99 12.41
C SER A 254 2.14 -3.48 12.23
N VAL A 255 2.13 -2.96 11.00
CA VAL A 255 2.13 -1.50 10.75
C VAL A 255 0.78 -1.04 10.21
N GLU A 256 0.30 -1.62 9.11
CA GLU A 256 -0.99 -1.27 8.48
C GLU A 256 -2.18 -1.28 9.47
N PRO A 257 -2.33 -2.26 10.39
CA PRO A 257 -3.45 -2.29 11.32
C PRO A 257 -3.51 -1.08 12.25
N VAL A 258 -2.36 -0.50 12.62
CA VAL A 258 -2.30 0.67 13.51
C VAL A 258 -3.00 1.87 12.86
N TYR A 259 -2.70 2.13 11.57
CA TYR A 259 -3.34 3.21 10.81
C TYR A 259 -4.83 2.93 10.63
N ARG A 260 -5.19 1.73 10.15
CA ARG A 260 -6.58 1.40 9.85
C ARG A 260 -7.48 1.44 11.09
N GLN A 261 -7.00 0.96 12.23
CA GLN A 261 -7.77 0.98 13.48
C GLN A 261 -7.87 2.37 14.09
N LEU A 262 -6.85 3.24 13.93
CA LEU A 262 -6.97 4.66 14.29
C LEU A 262 -8.05 5.34 13.45
N VAL A 263 -8.00 5.14 12.12
CA VAL A 263 -9.01 5.66 11.18
C VAL A 263 -10.40 5.15 11.56
N GLU A 264 -10.56 3.86 11.84
CA GLU A 264 -11.82 3.26 12.28
C GLU A 264 -12.37 3.96 13.54
N LEU A 265 -11.53 4.10 14.58
CA LEU A 265 -11.92 4.73 15.84
C LEU A 265 -12.31 6.19 15.68
N ASP A 266 -11.56 6.94 14.87
CA ASP A 266 -11.83 8.35 14.59
C ASP A 266 -13.18 8.54 13.91
N LEU A 267 -13.48 7.71 12.90
CA LEU A 267 -14.73 7.80 12.13
C LEU A 267 -15.93 7.32 12.95
N GLU A 268 -15.77 6.25 13.74
CA GLU A 268 -16.78 5.78 14.70
C GLU A 268 -17.10 6.84 15.75
N TYR A 269 -16.07 7.47 16.32
CA TYR A 269 -16.22 8.47 17.35
C TYR A 269 -16.83 9.77 16.81
N ALA A 270 -16.39 10.24 15.63
CA ALA A 270 -17.01 11.36 14.93
C ALA A 270 -18.51 11.12 14.67
N SER A 271 -18.86 9.92 14.17
CA SER A 271 -20.25 9.52 13.95
C SER A 271 -21.06 9.49 15.26
N SER A 272 -20.45 9.09 16.38
CA SER A 272 -21.10 9.10 17.69
C SER A 272 -21.39 10.53 18.17
N LEU A 273 -20.45 11.45 17.97
CA LEU A 273 -20.59 12.86 18.35
C LEU A 273 -21.70 13.54 17.54
N GLU A 274 -21.77 13.28 16.23
CA GLU A 274 -22.84 13.76 15.38
C GLU A 274 -24.22 13.31 15.87
N LYS A 275 -24.39 12.02 16.21
CA LYS A 275 -25.65 11.48 16.77
C LYS A 275 -26.04 12.12 18.11
N THR A 276 -25.06 12.57 18.90
CA THR A 276 -25.30 13.28 20.17
C THR A 276 -25.48 14.81 20.00
N GLY A 277 -25.56 15.31 18.76
CA GLY A 277 -25.77 16.74 18.48
C GLY A 277 -24.51 17.60 18.59
N LYS A 278 -23.32 17.00 18.54
CA LYS A 278 -22.01 17.69 18.61
C LYS A 278 -21.17 17.50 17.34
N PRO A 279 -21.69 17.79 16.13
CA PRO A 279 -20.98 17.52 14.88
C PRO A 279 -19.65 18.28 14.76
N LYS A 280 -19.57 19.51 15.30
CA LYS A 280 -18.33 20.32 15.29
C LYS A 280 -17.18 19.68 16.07
N ASP A 281 -17.48 18.93 17.13
CA ASP A 281 -16.48 18.21 17.90
C ASP A 281 -15.93 16.99 17.13
N GLY A 282 -16.71 16.49 16.16
CA GLY A 282 -16.35 15.39 15.26
C GLY A 282 -15.36 15.77 14.16
N THR A 283 -15.38 17.02 13.69
CA THR A 283 -14.54 17.50 12.57
C THR A 283 -13.05 17.20 12.75
N LYS A 284 -12.52 17.33 13.97
CA LYS A 284 -11.10 17.07 14.25
C LYS A 284 -10.73 15.59 14.04
N TYR A 285 -11.65 14.67 14.36
CA TYR A 285 -11.43 13.23 14.17
C TYR A 285 -11.57 12.85 12.70
N LEU A 286 -12.52 13.44 11.95
CA LEU A 286 -12.59 13.27 10.49
C LEU A 286 -11.30 13.74 9.80
N THR A 287 -10.72 14.86 10.29
CA THR A 287 -9.45 15.39 9.79
C THR A 287 -8.29 14.45 10.15
N GLN A 288 -8.25 13.92 11.37
CA GLN A 288 -7.23 12.95 11.80
C GLN A 288 -7.32 11.65 10.99
N ALA A 289 -8.52 11.10 10.80
CA ALA A 289 -8.77 9.93 9.97
C ALA A 289 -8.27 10.13 8.54
N ARG A 290 -8.56 11.27 7.92
CA ARG A 290 -8.04 11.67 6.60
C ARG A 290 -6.51 11.67 6.58
N ASN A 291 -5.88 12.31 7.56
CA ASN A 291 -4.42 12.40 7.61
C ASN A 291 -3.77 11.03 7.83
N ALA A 292 -4.37 10.19 8.67
CA ALA A 292 -3.89 8.84 8.96
C ALA A 292 -4.01 7.92 7.74
N ILE A 293 -5.12 7.97 6.99
CA ILE A 293 -5.27 7.15 5.77
C ILE A 293 -4.30 7.58 4.66
N GLU A 294 -4.07 8.89 4.46
CA GLU A 294 -3.05 9.37 3.52
C GLU A 294 -1.64 8.93 3.96
N SER A 295 -1.35 9.02 5.26
CA SER A 295 -0.06 8.59 5.80
C SER A 295 0.15 7.08 5.68
N LEU A 296 -0.92 6.29 5.66
CA LEU A 296 -0.85 4.86 5.34
C LEU A 296 -0.42 4.65 3.88
N GLN A 297 -0.99 5.38 2.92
CA GLN A 297 -0.61 5.28 1.50
C GLN A 297 0.90 5.53 1.30
N LEU A 298 1.43 6.51 2.02
CA LEU A 298 2.87 6.82 2.02
C LEU A 298 3.71 5.70 2.61
N ALA A 299 3.23 5.09 3.70
CA ALA A 299 3.88 3.94 4.31
C ALA A 299 4.00 2.77 3.34
N GLU A 300 2.89 2.46 2.67
CA GLU A 300 2.82 1.36 1.72
C GLU A 300 3.81 1.60 0.56
N LEU A 301 3.87 2.84 0.09
CA LEU A 301 4.80 3.25 -0.96
C LEU A 301 6.26 3.10 -0.50
N ASN A 302 6.64 3.68 0.64
CA ASN A 302 8.01 3.59 1.17
C ASN A 302 8.41 2.12 1.46
N ASN A 303 7.49 1.32 1.99
CA ASN A 303 7.70 -0.10 2.25
C ASN A 303 7.97 -0.89 0.95
N PHE A 304 7.27 -0.57 -0.14
CA PHE A 304 7.50 -1.22 -1.44
C PHE A 304 8.93 -1.01 -1.95
N PHE A 305 9.52 0.17 -1.71
CA PHE A 305 10.87 0.49 -2.17
C PHE A 305 11.98 0.23 -1.17
N ARG A 306 11.65 0.08 0.12
CA ARG A 306 12.61 0.00 1.23
C ARG A 306 13.46 1.27 1.34
N GLU A 307 12.84 2.42 1.12
CA GLU A 307 13.51 3.73 1.08
C GLU A 307 12.63 4.78 1.76
N ALA A 308 13.23 5.60 2.63
CA ALA A 308 12.59 6.75 3.26
C ALA A 308 13.01 8.02 2.51
N CYS A 309 12.20 8.51 1.56
CA CYS A 309 12.61 9.62 0.69
C CYS A 309 11.61 10.78 0.56
N VAL A 310 10.43 10.70 1.17
CA VAL A 310 9.39 11.71 0.92
C VAL A 310 8.92 12.33 2.23
N GLU A 311 9.26 13.62 2.41
CA GLU A 311 8.70 14.46 3.45
C GLU A 311 7.28 14.86 3.06
N ALA A 312 6.32 14.52 3.91
CA ALA A 312 4.90 14.78 3.69
C ALA A 312 4.49 16.06 4.43
N ASN A 313 3.91 17.03 3.72
CA ASN A 313 3.39 18.25 4.33
C ASN A 313 1.86 18.29 4.18
N PRO A 314 1.08 18.19 5.27
CA PRO A 314 -0.39 18.29 5.21
C PRO A 314 -0.88 19.55 4.50
N GLN A 315 -1.61 19.36 3.40
CA GLN A 315 -2.26 20.44 2.65
C GLN A 315 -3.78 20.37 2.76
N GLN A 316 -4.43 21.53 2.72
CA GLN A 316 -5.88 21.63 2.57
C GLN A 316 -6.24 21.73 1.08
N ILE A 317 -7.36 21.14 0.69
CA ILE A 317 -7.81 21.10 -0.72
C ILE A 317 -7.97 22.50 -1.32
N ASP A 318 -8.39 23.49 -0.53
CA ASP A 318 -8.55 24.89 -0.94
C ASP A 318 -7.28 25.55 -1.44
N ARG A 319 -6.14 25.15 -0.86
CA ARG A 319 -4.84 25.65 -1.26
C ARG A 319 -4.34 25.00 -2.54
N ILE A 320 -4.97 23.89 -2.95
CA ILE A 320 -4.63 23.12 -4.13
C ILE A 320 -5.55 23.53 -5.26
N ASP A 321 -6.85 23.21 -5.17
CA ASP A 321 -7.83 23.49 -6.22
C ASP A 321 -9.23 23.81 -5.64
N PRO A 322 -9.68 25.08 -5.71
CA PRO A 322 -10.99 25.48 -5.20
C PRO A 322 -12.17 24.96 -6.05
N LYS A 323 -11.92 24.28 -7.17
CA LYS A 323 -12.93 23.67 -8.04
C LYS A 323 -12.93 22.14 -7.98
N ALA A 324 -12.15 21.54 -7.07
CA ALA A 324 -12.08 20.10 -6.89
C ALA A 324 -12.73 19.64 -5.57
N ALA A 325 -13.29 18.43 -5.58
CA ALA A 325 -13.65 17.68 -4.38
C ALA A 325 -12.73 16.46 -4.24
N VAL A 326 -12.38 16.08 -3.01
CA VAL A 326 -11.59 14.87 -2.74
C VAL A 326 -12.46 13.84 -2.03
N ILE A 327 -12.44 12.61 -2.54
CA ILE A 327 -13.26 11.50 -2.08
C ILE A 327 -12.32 10.40 -1.59
N TYR A 328 -12.50 9.98 -0.34
CA TYR A 328 -11.74 8.91 0.30
C TYR A 328 -12.68 7.74 0.57
N PRO A 329 -12.80 6.77 -0.35
CA PRO A 329 -13.43 5.50 -0.02
C PRO A 329 -12.49 4.67 0.87
N ILE A 330 -12.95 4.32 2.06
CA ILE A 330 -12.20 3.57 3.08
C ILE A 330 -12.93 2.25 3.32
N ILE A 331 -12.24 1.14 3.08
CA ILE A 331 -12.83 -0.20 3.14
C ILE A 331 -12.59 -0.79 4.53
N PHE A 332 -13.69 -1.12 5.22
CA PHE A 332 -13.69 -1.91 6.45
C PHE A 332 -14.31 -3.29 6.20
N PRO A 333 -14.10 -4.27 7.11
CA PRO A 333 -14.65 -5.61 6.93
C PRO A 333 -16.17 -5.66 6.80
N ASP A 334 -16.92 -4.77 7.43
CA ASP A 334 -18.39 -4.81 7.50
C ASP A 334 -19.09 -3.62 6.83
N ARG A 335 -18.32 -2.65 6.33
CA ARG A 335 -18.81 -1.39 5.77
C ARG A 335 -17.81 -0.72 4.85
N LEU A 336 -18.33 0.16 4.01
CA LEU A 336 -17.55 1.13 3.25
C LEU A 336 -17.87 2.52 3.79
N GLU A 337 -16.84 3.28 4.08
CA GLU A 337 -16.98 4.68 4.47
C GLU A 337 -16.45 5.58 3.35
N VAL A 338 -17.14 6.69 3.12
CA VAL A 338 -16.77 7.65 2.08
C VAL A 338 -16.64 9.01 2.74
N LEU A 339 -15.40 9.45 2.92
CA LEU A 339 -15.12 10.80 3.38
C LEU A 339 -15.08 11.75 2.17
N LEU A 340 -15.81 12.86 2.26
CA LEU A 340 -15.82 13.92 1.26
C LEU A 340 -15.16 15.16 1.82
N SER A 341 -14.09 15.64 1.17
CA SER A 341 -13.49 16.94 1.44
C SER A 341 -13.87 17.92 0.33
N LEU A 342 -14.56 18.99 0.70
CA LEU A 342 -14.95 20.07 -0.19
C LEU A 342 -14.15 21.34 0.10
N PRO A 343 -14.00 22.23 -0.90
CA PRO A 343 -13.39 23.54 -0.71
C PRO A 343 -14.12 24.36 0.37
N ASN A 344 -13.37 24.91 1.32
CA ASN A 344 -13.74 25.80 2.41
C ASN A 344 -14.80 25.20 3.33
N ARG A 345 -14.79 23.88 3.49
CA ARG A 345 -15.73 23.13 4.31
C ARG A 345 -15.04 22.04 5.11
N ASP A 346 -15.61 21.74 6.26
CA ASP A 346 -15.23 20.57 7.04
C ASP A 346 -15.53 19.29 6.24
N PRO A 347 -14.71 18.22 6.38
CA PRO A 347 -15.00 16.94 5.77
C PRO A 347 -16.35 16.38 6.23
N SER A 348 -17.11 15.76 5.32
CA SER A 348 -18.34 15.03 5.62
C SER A 348 -18.13 13.53 5.43
N LEU A 349 -18.82 12.72 6.25
CA LEU A 349 -18.69 11.26 6.27
C LEU A 349 -20.00 10.60 5.83
N HIS A 350 -19.90 9.62 4.93
CA HIS A 350 -21.02 8.80 4.49
C HIS A 350 -20.71 7.32 4.67
N THR A 351 -21.57 6.60 5.39
CA THR A 351 -21.38 5.17 5.66
C THR A 351 -22.34 4.32 4.85
N GLN A 352 -21.78 3.31 4.17
CA GLN A 352 -22.52 2.25 3.50
C GLN A 352 -22.26 0.92 4.20
N LYS A 353 -23.31 0.28 4.73
CA LYS A 353 -23.19 -1.08 5.26
C LYS A 353 -23.19 -2.06 4.10
N ILE A 354 -22.09 -2.79 3.93
CA ILE A 354 -21.89 -3.70 2.80
C ILE A 354 -21.30 -5.00 3.34
N PRO A 355 -21.90 -6.18 3.05
CA PRO A 355 -21.26 -7.45 3.33
C PRO A 355 -19.87 -7.53 2.67
N PRO A 356 -18.81 -7.98 3.37
CA PRO A 356 -17.44 -7.98 2.83
C PRO A 356 -17.30 -8.71 1.49
N THR A 357 -18.01 -9.83 1.34
CA THR A 357 -17.99 -10.64 0.10
C THR A 357 -18.62 -9.91 -1.08
N GLN A 358 -19.58 -9.01 -0.84
CA GLN A 358 -20.30 -8.29 -1.88
C GLN A 358 -19.42 -7.23 -2.54
N LEU A 359 -18.67 -6.45 -1.77
CA LEU A 359 -17.76 -5.44 -2.33
C LEU A 359 -16.68 -6.10 -3.18
N ALA A 360 -16.00 -7.11 -2.63
CA ALA A 360 -14.91 -7.81 -3.32
C ALA A 360 -15.38 -8.47 -4.62
N SER A 361 -16.51 -9.19 -4.60
CA SER A 361 -17.06 -9.83 -5.81
C SER A 361 -17.53 -8.82 -6.85
N THR A 362 -18.07 -7.67 -6.42
CA THR A 362 -18.46 -6.59 -7.34
C THR A 362 -17.23 -6.00 -8.04
N ILE A 363 -16.18 -5.69 -7.27
CA ILE A 363 -14.90 -5.18 -7.82
C ILE A 363 -14.29 -6.18 -8.80
N GLU A 364 -14.22 -7.47 -8.44
CA GLU A 364 -13.67 -8.52 -9.31
C GLU A 364 -14.47 -8.64 -10.63
N SER A 365 -15.80 -8.63 -10.53
CA SER A 365 -16.68 -8.69 -11.70
C SER A 365 -16.46 -7.50 -12.64
N VAL A 366 -16.26 -6.29 -12.11
CA VAL A 366 -15.99 -5.08 -12.90
C VAL A 366 -14.60 -5.13 -13.52
N GLN A 367 -13.58 -5.59 -12.79
CA GLN A 367 -12.23 -5.71 -13.37
C GLN A 367 -12.20 -6.67 -14.55
N ARG A 368 -12.88 -7.82 -14.42
CA ARG A 368 -12.95 -8.82 -15.49
C ARG A 368 -13.57 -8.25 -16.77
N SER A 369 -14.67 -7.50 -16.65
CA SER A 369 -15.30 -6.88 -17.82
C SER A 369 -14.45 -5.80 -18.49
N LEU A 370 -13.58 -5.13 -17.73
CA LEU A 370 -12.71 -4.09 -18.28
C LEU A 370 -11.47 -4.66 -18.97
N ILE A 371 -10.94 -5.80 -18.52
CA ILE A 371 -9.77 -6.44 -19.12
C ILE A 371 -10.14 -7.16 -20.43
N GLU A 372 -11.36 -7.70 -20.53
CA GLU A 372 -11.81 -8.45 -21.70
C GLU A 372 -12.55 -7.54 -22.71
N PRO A 373 -11.95 -7.20 -23.87
CA PRO A 373 -12.56 -6.29 -24.85
C PRO A 373 -13.82 -6.85 -25.51
N GLN A 374 -14.05 -8.16 -25.42
CA GLN A 374 -15.21 -8.85 -25.98
C GLN A 374 -16.37 -8.97 -24.98
N SER A 375 -16.18 -8.52 -23.73
CA SER A 375 -17.23 -8.61 -22.72
C SER A 375 -18.45 -7.76 -23.10
N VAL A 376 -19.63 -8.20 -22.67
CA VAL A 376 -20.89 -7.49 -22.97
C VAL A 376 -21.15 -6.49 -21.86
N VAL A 377 -20.87 -5.21 -22.12
CA VAL A 377 -21.02 -4.11 -21.13
C VAL A 377 -22.35 -4.16 -20.39
N GLN A 378 -23.45 -4.44 -21.10
CA GLN A 378 -24.80 -4.53 -20.53
C GLN A 378 -24.93 -5.52 -19.37
N GLU A 379 -24.16 -6.61 -19.36
CA GLU A 379 -24.17 -7.62 -18.30
C GLU A 379 -23.50 -7.11 -17.01
N PHE A 380 -22.61 -6.13 -17.12
CA PHE A 380 -21.84 -5.56 -16.01
C PHE A 380 -22.32 -4.17 -15.56
N LEU A 381 -23.28 -3.57 -16.30
CA LEU A 381 -23.88 -2.29 -15.92
C LEU A 381 -24.46 -2.27 -14.49
N PRO A 382 -25.14 -3.33 -14.00
CA PRO A 382 -25.62 -3.33 -12.62
C PRO A 382 -24.50 -3.14 -11.59
N GLN A 383 -23.31 -3.69 -11.83
CA GLN A 383 -22.14 -3.58 -10.97
C GLN A 383 -21.53 -2.16 -11.05
N TYR A 384 -21.49 -1.56 -12.25
CA TYR A 384 -21.04 -0.16 -12.41
C TYR A 384 -21.96 0.82 -11.67
N GLN A 385 -23.26 0.54 -11.71
CA GLN A 385 -24.28 1.29 -10.99
C GLN A 385 -24.20 1.05 -9.48
N GLN A 386 -23.97 -0.19 -9.05
CA GLN A 386 -23.80 -0.53 -7.64
C GLN A 386 -22.62 0.22 -7.00
N LEU A 387 -21.48 0.27 -7.69
CA LEU A 387 -20.33 1.04 -7.25
C LEU A 387 -20.63 2.55 -7.21
N TYR A 388 -21.39 3.08 -8.19
CA TYR A 388 -21.85 4.47 -8.16
C TYR A 388 -22.75 4.76 -6.96
N ASP A 389 -23.69 3.85 -6.66
CA ASP A 389 -24.64 3.97 -5.55
C ASP A 389 -23.93 3.99 -4.20
N TRP A 390 -22.84 3.22 -4.06
CA TRP A 390 -22.04 3.20 -2.84
C TRP A 390 -21.12 4.41 -2.69
N LEU A 391 -20.49 4.86 -3.78
CA LEU A 391 -19.39 5.83 -3.74
C LEU A 391 -19.83 7.27 -3.99
N ILE A 392 -20.76 7.49 -4.93
CA ILE A 392 -21.06 8.82 -5.48
C ILE A 392 -22.47 9.27 -5.11
N GLN A 393 -23.46 8.37 -5.17
CA GLN A 393 -24.85 8.71 -4.88
C GLN A 393 -25.06 9.44 -3.54
N PRO A 394 -24.39 9.06 -2.42
CA PRO A 394 -24.56 9.76 -1.15
C PRO A 394 -24.06 11.21 -1.19
N LEU A 395 -23.10 11.50 -2.09
CA LEU A 395 -22.41 12.77 -2.20
C LEU A 395 -23.08 13.75 -3.17
N GLU A 396 -23.99 13.29 -4.04
CA GLU A 396 -24.52 14.07 -5.16
C GLU A 396 -25.08 15.44 -4.76
N THR A 397 -25.77 15.51 -3.63
CA THR A 397 -26.36 16.77 -3.15
C THR A 397 -25.29 17.78 -2.75
N GLU A 398 -24.23 17.34 -2.08
CA GLU A 398 -23.12 18.19 -1.64
C GLU A 398 -22.23 18.59 -2.84
N LEU A 399 -21.98 17.67 -3.76
CA LEU A 399 -21.25 17.92 -5.00
C LEU A 399 -21.99 18.92 -5.90
N ALA A 400 -23.30 18.78 -6.07
CA ALA A 400 -24.11 19.72 -6.86
C ALA A 400 -24.11 21.14 -6.26
N LYS A 401 -24.20 21.26 -4.93
CA LYS A 401 -24.17 22.55 -4.22
C LYS A 401 -22.80 23.24 -4.25
N SER A 402 -21.71 22.48 -4.30
CA SER A 402 -20.35 23.03 -4.33
C SER A 402 -19.89 23.45 -5.73
N GLN A 403 -20.58 23.02 -6.78
CA GLN A 403 -20.27 23.34 -8.19
C GLN A 403 -18.87 22.94 -8.64
N VAL A 404 -18.24 22.00 -7.94
CA VAL A 404 -16.95 21.42 -8.31
C VAL A 404 -17.01 20.82 -9.72
N LYS A 405 -15.87 20.87 -10.42
CA LYS A 405 -15.73 20.34 -11.79
C LYS A 405 -14.85 19.11 -11.84
N THR A 406 -14.01 18.93 -10.82
CA THR A 406 -13.06 17.82 -10.71
C THR A 406 -13.37 17.00 -9.47
N LEU A 407 -13.39 15.67 -9.61
CA LEU A 407 -13.40 14.74 -8.48
C LEU A 407 -12.05 14.04 -8.40
N VAL A 408 -11.43 14.08 -7.23
CA VAL A 408 -10.15 13.47 -6.95
C VAL A 408 -10.35 12.34 -5.97
N PHE A 409 -9.76 11.18 -6.24
CA PHE A 409 -9.90 10.02 -5.37
C PHE A 409 -8.59 9.64 -4.68
N VAL A 410 -8.68 9.36 -3.39
CA VAL A 410 -7.66 8.66 -2.62
C VAL A 410 -8.17 7.23 -2.39
N LEU A 411 -7.85 6.33 -3.32
CA LEU A 411 -8.44 4.99 -3.39
C LEU A 411 -7.80 4.02 -2.38
N ASP A 412 -8.64 3.31 -1.63
CA ASP A 412 -8.22 2.26 -0.69
C ASP A 412 -8.38 0.85 -1.27
N GLY A 413 -7.47 -0.05 -0.88
CA GLY A 413 -7.55 -1.48 -1.20
C GLY A 413 -7.74 -1.78 -2.68
N ASP A 414 -8.67 -2.69 -2.97
CA ASP A 414 -8.90 -3.21 -4.33
C ASP A 414 -9.61 -2.19 -5.24
N LEU A 415 -10.15 -1.08 -4.68
CA LEU A 415 -10.73 0.01 -5.49
C LEU A 415 -9.67 0.76 -6.31
N ARG A 416 -8.39 0.68 -5.95
CA ARG A 416 -7.26 1.27 -6.71
C ARG A 416 -7.19 0.79 -8.15
N ASN A 417 -7.72 -0.41 -8.42
CA ASN A 417 -7.74 -1.04 -9.74
C ASN A 417 -9.08 -0.85 -10.47
N ILE A 418 -9.95 0.05 -9.98
CA ILE A 418 -11.20 0.41 -10.64
C ILE A 418 -11.07 1.83 -11.20
N PRO A 419 -11.29 2.03 -12.51
CA PRO A 419 -11.36 3.38 -13.05
C PRO A 419 -12.67 4.03 -12.65
N MET A 420 -12.60 5.04 -11.78
CA MET A 420 -13.79 5.77 -11.30
C MET A 420 -14.61 6.39 -12.45
N ALA A 421 -14.01 6.54 -13.64
CA ALA A 421 -14.66 6.99 -14.87
C ALA A 421 -15.86 6.13 -15.30
N ILE A 422 -15.86 4.84 -14.99
CA ILE A 422 -16.90 3.87 -15.41
C ILE A 422 -18.12 3.84 -14.49
N LEU A 423 -18.05 4.46 -13.31
CA LEU A 423 -19.18 4.51 -12.38
C LEU A 423 -20.37 5.15 -13.09
N ARG A 424 -21.55 4.53 -13.03
CA ARG A 424 -22.70 4.95 -13.84
C ARG A 424 -23.91 5.26 -12.99
N ASP A 425 -24.45 6.45 -13.18
CA ASP A 425 -25.68 6.87 -12.52
C ASP A 425 -26.90 6.20 -13.16
N ARG A 426 -27.70 5.48 -12.36
CA ARG A 426 -28.95 4.85 -12.82
C ARG A 426 -29.98 5.85 -13.33
N ARG A 427 -30.04 7.05 -12.74
CA ARG A 427 -31.09 8.05 -12.99
C ARG A 427 -30.84 8.80 -14.29
N SER A 428 -29.63 9.32 -14.48
CA SER A 428 -29.26 10.04 -15.71
C SER A 428 -28.75 9.14 -16.82
N ASN A 429 -28.45 7.87 -16.51
CA ASN A 429 -27.82 6.91 -17.41
C ASN A 429 -26.44 7.35 -17.94
N LYS A 430 -25.77 8.26 -17.22
CA LYS A 430 -24.44 8.80 -17.57
C LYS A 430 -23.34 8.18 -16.74
N TYR A 431 -22.19 7.98 -17.35
CA TYR A 431 -20.94 7.68 -16.67
C TYR A 431 -20.46 8.89 -15.85
N LEU A 432 -19.67 8.65 -14.81
CA LEU A 432 -19.12 9.70 -13.96
C LEU A 432 -18.22 10.65 -14.77
N ILE A 433 -17.47 10.10 -15.73
CA ILE A 433 -16.60 10.88 -16.63
C ILE A 433 -17.38 11.85 -17.53
N GLU A 434 -18.66 11.59 -17.78
CA GLU A 434 -19.52 12.54 -18.51
C GLU A 434 -19.91 13.73 -17.63
N LYS A 435 -19.81 13.61 -16.30
CA LYS A 435 -20.19 14.65 -15.33
C LYS A 435 -19.00 15.47 -14.83
N TYR A 436 -17.86 14.84 -14.55
CA TYR A 436 -16.71 15.46 -13.91
C TYR A 436 -15.39 15.08 -14.58
N ALA A 437 -14.39 15.96 -14.47
CA ALA A 437 -12.99 15.58 -14.65
C ALA A 437 -12.54 14.74 -13.45
N LEU A 438 -11.67 13.75 -13.67
CA LEU A 438 -11.27 12.80 -12.62
C LEU A 438 -9.75 12.79 -12.43
N GLY A 439 -9.31 12.69 -11.19
CA GLY A 439 -7.90 12.51 -10.82
C GLY A 439 -7.75 11.53 -9.66
N LEU A 440 -6.56 10.97 -9.50
CA LEU A 440 -6.17 10.11 -8.40
C LEU A 440 -5.01 10.75 -7.65
N THR A 441 -4.94 10.57 -6.34
CA THR A 441 -3.75 10.95 -5.57
C THR A 441 -3.50 9.96 -4.43
N PRO A 442 -2.24 9.59 -4.12
CA PRO A 442 -1.91 8.87 -2.89
C PRO A 442 -2.21 9.68 -1.62
N GLY A 443 -2.40 11.00 -1.74
CA GLY A 443 -2.77 11.88 -0.64
C GLY A 443 -2.46 13.33 -0.98
N LEU A 444 -3.13 14.28 -0.31
CA LEU A 444 -2.91 15.71 -0.56
C LEU A 444 -1.52 16.18 -0.09
N GLN A 445 -0.90 15.43 0.81
CA GLN A 445 0.43 15.69 1.35
C GLN A 445 1.57 15.63 0.32
N LEU A 446 1.34 14.97 -0.82
CA LEU A 446 2.35 14.78 -1.88
C LEU A 446 2.20 15.73 -3.05
N LEU A 447 1.26 16.67 -2.97
CA LEU A 447 0.93 17.53 -4.09
C LEU A 447 1.71 18.84 -3.99
N ASP A 448 2.48 19.10 -5.04
CA ASP A 448 3.02 20.43 -5.33
C ASP A 448 2.16 21.05 -6.46
N PRO A 449 1.15 21.88 -6.13
CA PRO A 449 0.22 22.41 -7.12
C PRO A 449 0.90 23.40 -8.07
N LYS A 450 0.91 23.05 -9.36
CA LYS A 450 1.23 23.93 -10.50
C LYS A 450 0.28 23.62 -11.67
N PRO A 451 -0.59 24.56 -12.05
CA PRO A 451 -1.49 24.38 -13.19
C PRO A 451 -0.72 24.13 -14.48
N ILE A 452 -1.17 23.18 -15.31
CA ILE A 452 -0.49 22.90 -16.59
C ILE A 452 -0.55 24.10 -17.54
N ALA A 453 -1.55 24.96 -17.36
CA ALA A 453 -1.69 26.21 -18.11
C ALA A 453 -0.45 27.11 -17.97
N ASP A 454 0.26 27.06 -16.85
CA ASP A 454 1.43 27.89 -16.55
C ASP A 454 2.76 27.22 -16.91
N VAL A 455 2.70 25.99 -17.43
CA VAL A 455 3.86 25.24 -17.93
C VAL A 455 4.01 25.49 -19.42
N GLU A 456 5.23 25.77 -19.89
CA GLU A 456 5.54 25.72 -21.32
C GLU A 456 5.66 24.24 -21.73
N PRO A 457 4.72 23.66 -22.49
CA PRO A 457 4.68 22.22 -22.73
C PRO A 457 5.71 21.84 -23.80
N LYS A 458 6.96 21.72 -23.37
CA LYS A 458 8.03 21.09 -24.13
C LYS A 458 8.16 19.65 -23.69
N ALA A 459 7.94 18.74 -24.63
CA ALA A 459 7.96 17.32 -24.38
C ALA A 459 9.24 16.67 -24.90
N LEU A 460 9.83 15.80 -24.10
CA LEU A 460 10.61 14.66 -24.58
C LEU A 460 9.61 13.57 -24.95
N ALA A 461 9.54 13.20 -26.22
CA ALA A 461 8.65 12.15 -26.71
C ALA A 461 9.49 10.95 -27.15
N ALA A 462 9.29 9.79 -26.53
CA ALA A 462 10.14 8.64 -26.78
C ALA A 462 9.36 7.32 -26.79
N GLY A 463 9.83 6.33 -27.55
CA GLY A 463 9.18 5.04 -27.57
C GLY A 463 9.86 3.95 -28.39
N ILE A 464 9.33 2.74 -28.29
CA ILE A 464 9.67 1.61 -29.16
C ILE A 464 8.46 1.22 -30.00
N SER A 465 8.65 1.07 -31.30
CA SER A 465 7.67 0.47 -32.21
C SER A 465 8.06 -0.92 -32.69
N LYS A 466 9.35 -1.27 -32.58
CA LYS A 466 9.93 -2.54 -33.03
C LYS A 466 10.49 -3.35 -31.87
N ILE A 467 10.49 -4.66 -32.05
CA ILE A 467 11.04 -5.65 -31.10
C ILE A 467 12.25 -6.36 -31.70
N ARG A 468 13.25 -6.64 -30.86
CA ARG A 468 14.47 -7.38 -31.24
C ARG A 468 14.29 -8.87 -30.90
N PRO A 469 14.08 -9.76 -31.89
CA PRO A 469 13.70 -11.16 -31.63
C PRO A 469 14.77 -11.99 -30.89
N ASN A 470 16.06 -11.65 -31.04
CA ASN A 470 17.18 -12.35 -30.42
C ASN A 470 17.80 -11.58 -29.25
N PHE A 471 17.01 -10.77 -28.55
CA PHE A 471 17.47 -9.98 -27.41
C PHE A 471 16.62 -10.27 -26.18
N ALA A 472 17.21 -10.88 -25.16
CA ALA A 472 16.48 -11.38 -23.99
C ALA A 472 15.54 -10.35 -23.33
N PRO A 473 15.91 -9.06 -23.18
CA PRO A 473 15.00 -8.03 -22.67
C PRO A 473 13.69 -7.88 -23.47
N HIS A 474 13.73 -8.10 -24.79
CA HIS A 474 12.65 -7.92 -25.76
C HIS A 474 11.81 -9.19 -25.98
N GLN A 475 12.22 -10.32 -25.39
CA GLN A 475 11.52 -11.58 -25.55
C GLN A 475 10.12 -11.53 -24.92
N GLY A 476 9.10 -11.99 -25.67
CA GLY A 476 7.71 -12.04 -25.22
C GLY A 476 6.88 -10.78 -25.52
N PHE A 477 7.44 -9.81 -26.23
CA PHE A 477 6.76 -8.60 -26.64
C PHE A 477 6.50 -8.57 -28.15
N GLU A 478 5.40 -7.94 -28.54
CA GLU A 478 5.02 -7.74 -29.94
C GLU A 478 5.32 -6.30 -30.40
N PRO A 479 5.53 -6.05 -31.70
CA PRO A 479 5.68 -4.70 -32.23
C PRO A 479 4.47 -3.80 -31.93
N LEU A 480 4.74 -2.53 -31.57
CA LEU A 480 3.73 -1.49 -31.32
C LEU A 480 3.71 -0.52 -32.51
N ASN A 481 2.95 -0.87 -33.55
CA ASN A 481 3.01 -0.19 -34.84
C ASN A 481 2.49 1.26 -34.80
N ASN A 482 1.61 1.60 -33.85
CA ASN A 482 1.01 2.93 -33.74
C ASN A 482 1.79 3.88 -32.83
N VAL A 483 2.86 3.42 -32.15
CA VAL A 483 3.75 4.32 -31.40
C VAL A 483 4.33 5.40 -32.31
N GLN A 484 4.66 5.09 -33.56
CA GLN A 484 5.12 6.10 -34.50
C GLN A 484 4.05 7.14 -34.83
N VAL A 485 2.78 6.72 -34.89
CA VAL A 485 1.64 7.62 -35.12
C VAL A 485 1.41 8.52 -33.91
N GLU A 486 1.50 7.97 -32.71
CA GLU A 486 1.39 8.68 -31.43
C GLU A 486 2.45 9.78 -31.31
N LEU A 487 3.73 9.45 -31.49
CA LEU A 487 4.81 10.44 -31.43
C LEU A 487 4.67 11.54 -32.49
N ALA A 488 4.33 11.17 -33.73
CA ALA A 488 4.13 12.12 -34.82
C ALA A 488 2.98 13.11 -34.54
N GLN A 489 1.94 12.71 -33.81
CA GLN A 489 0.86 13.62 -33.41
C GLN A 489 1.34 14.67 -32.40
N ILE A 490 2.18 14.28 -31.43
CA ILE A 490 2.78 15.20 -30.45
C ILE A 490 3.71 16.20 -31.18
N GLN A 491 4.51 15.70 -32.12
CA GLN A 491 5.38 16.52 -32.95
C GLN A 491 4.60 17.52 -33.79
N LYS A 492 3.50 17.09 -34.42
CA LYS A 492 2.64 17.94 -35.25
C LYS A 492 2.01 19.11 -34.47
N LEU A 493 1.74 18.93 -33.18
CA LEU A 493 1.26 19.98 -32.28
C LEU A 493 2.36 20.96 -31.86
N GLY A 494 3.62 20.73 -32.27
CA GLY A 494 4.77 21.56 -31.89
C GLY A 494 5.16 21.40 -30.42
N LEU A 495 4.73 20.32 -29.77
CA LEU A 495 5.00 20.05 -28.36
C LEU A 495 6.27 19.21 -28.16
N ALA A 496 6.58 18.31 -29.10
CA ALA A 496 7.79 17.49 -29.03
C ALA A 496 9.02 18.34 -29.36
N ALA A 497 9.81 18.67 -28.34
CA ALA A 497 11.07 19.38 -28.49
C ALA A 497 12.22 18.40 -28.82
N GLN A 498 12.10 17.14 -28.39
CA GLN A 498 13.01 16.06 -28.73
C GLN A 498 12.23 14.76 -28.91
N GLU A 499 12.61 13.97 -29.90
CA GLU A 499 11.99 12.68 -30.20
C GLU A 499 13.03 11.56 -30.25
N PHE A 500 12.75 10.44 -29.58
CA PHE A 500 13.57 9.22 -29.63
C PHE A 500 12.72 8.01 -29.98
N LEU A 501 13.00 7.38 -31.12
CA LEU A 501 12.29 6.18 -31.55
C LEU A 501 13.25 5.01 -31.73
N ASN A 502 12.85 3.82 -31.25
CA ASN A 502 13.60 2.57 -31.40
C ASN A 502 15.07 2.70 -30.99
N GLU A 503 16.03 2.62 -31.92
CA GLU A 503 17.48 2.65 -31.68
C GLU A 503 17.95 3.89 -30.89
N GLN A 504 17.19 4.98 -30.93
CA GLN A 504 17.46 6.20 -30.16
C GLN A 504 16.88 6.14 -28.74
N PHE A 505 15.82 5.37 -28.52
CA PHE A 505 15.19 5.22 -27.21
C PHE A 505 15.95 4.23 -26.32
N THR A 506 17.13 4.68 -25.86
CA THR A 506 18.03 3.91 -24.98
C THR A 506 18.02 4.49 -23.57
N SER A 507 18.27 3.64 -22.58
CA SER A 507 18.32 4.01 -21.16
C SER A 507 19.26 5.19 -20.91
N ASN A 508 20.43 5.18 -21.56
CA ASN A 508 21.42 6.24 -21.46
C ASN A 508 20.98 7.55 -22.13
N GLN A 509 20.38 7.49 -23.33
CA GLN A 509 19.91 8.70 -24.02
C GLN A 509 18.75 9.37 -23.28
N ILE A 510 17.83 8.58 -22.71
CA ILE A 510 16.76 9.11 -21.85
C ILE A 510 17.36 9.79 -20.63
N LYS A 511 18.32 9.12 -19.96
CA LYS A 511 19.02 9.69 -18.81
C LYS A 511 19.65 11.03 -19.14
N GLN A 512 20.39 11.08 -20.24
CA GLN A 512 21.05 12.31 -20.72
C GLN A 512 20.02 13.38 -21.07
N ALA A 513 18.97 13.05 -21.82
CA ALA A 513 17.95 14.02 -22.21
C ALA A 513 17.24 14.63 -21.00
N ILE A 514 16.80 13.81 -20.03
CA ILE A 514 16.17 14.30 -18.79
C ILE A 514 17.17 15.11 -17.94
N SER A 515 18.45 14.73 -17.95
CA SER A 515 19.49 15.43 -17.18
C SER A 515 19.94 16.74 -17.81
N ASP A 516 20.05 16.81 -19.13
CA ASP A 516 20.68 17.91 -19.86
C ASP A 516 19.66 18.94 -20.35
N PHE A 517 18.50 18.46 -20.80
CA PHE A 517 17.46 19.27 -21.40
C PHE A 517 16.22 19.20 -20.50
N ARG A 518 15.89 20.35 -19.91
CA ARG A 518 14.76 20.47 -18.98
C ARG A 518 13.45 20.24 -19.74
N PHE A 519 12.86 19.06 -19.61
CA PHE A 519 11.56 18.74 -20.20
C PHE A 519 10.47 18.69 -19.13
N PRO A 520 9.55 19.67 -19.09
CA PRO A 520 8.41 19.60 -18.17
C PRO A 520 7.47 18.44 -18.51
N ILE A 521 7.47 17.96 -19.75
CA ILE A 521 6.70 16.79 -20.16
C ILE A 521 7.65 15.69 -20.62
N VAL A 522 7.48 14.49 -20.08
CA VAL A 522 8.18 13.29 -20.56
C VAL A 522 7.12 12.28 -20.99
N HIS A 523 7.18 11.86 -22.24
CA HIS A 523 6.24 10.92 -22.84
C HIS A 523 6.97 9.66 -23.28
N LEU A 524 6.59 8.52 -22.71
CA LEU A 524 7.19 7.21 -22.95
C LEU A 524 6.12 6.25 -23.48
N ALA A 525 6.21 5.91 -24.78
CA ALA A 525 5.33 4.99 -25.47
C ALA A 525 6.03 3.64 -25.72
N THR A 526 5.75 2.65 -24.88
CA THR A 526 6.52 1.40 -24.84
C THR A 526 5.75 0.26 -24.17
N HIS A 527 6.37 -0.92 -24.06
CA HIS A 527 5.92 -1.97 -23.17
C HIS A 527 6.32 -1.67 -21.73
N ALA A 528 5.45 -2.04 -20.80
CA ALA A 528 5.74 -2.02 -19.37
C ALA A 528 5.17 -3.27 -18.72
N GLN A 529 5.72 -3.62 -17.56
CA GLN A 529 5.26 -4.70 -16.73
C GLN A 529 5.26 -4.26 -15.28
N PHE A 530 4.16 -4.54 -14.58
CA PHE A 530 4.06 -4.34 -13.14
C PHE A 530 4.14 -5.66 -12.36
N SER A 531 4.84 -5.64 -11.22
CA SER A 531 4.95 -6.75 -10.28
C SER A 531 4.98 -6.25 -8.83
N SER A 532 4.52 -7.07 -7.88
CA SER A 532 4.72 -6.80 -6.44
C SER A 532 6.19 -6.86 -6.02
N VAL A 533 7.09 -7.29 -6.91
CA VAL A 533 8.54 -7.25 -6.74
C VAL A 533 9.07 -6.07 -7.54
N ALA A 534 9.70 -5.12 -6.85
CA ALA A 534 10.22 -3.91 -7.47
C ALA A 534 11.16 -4.19 -8.66
N ASP A 535 12.04 -5.18 -8.54
CA ASP A 535 13.02 -5.51 -9.58
C ASP A 535 12.39 -6.15 -10.85
N ASP A 536 11.17 -6.70 -10.75
CA ASP A 536 10.40 -7.26 -11.86
C ASP A 536 9.46 -6.23 -12.52
N THR A 537 9.38 -5.02 -11.97
CA THR A 537 8.60 -3.91 -12.52
C THR A 537 9.49 -3.06 -13.43
N PHE A 538 9.13 -2.90 -14.70
CA PHE A 538 9.98 -2.20 -15.67
C PHE A 538 9.21 -1.56 -16.83
N ILE A 539 9.87 -0.61 -17.51
CA ILE A 539 9.55 -0.19 -18.87
C ILE A 539 10.60 -0.72 -19.85
N LEU A 540 10.22 -1.00 -21.08
CA LEU A 540 11.14 -1.54 -22.09
C LEU A 540 11.80 -0.39 -22.86
N ALA A 541 13.13 -0.34 -22.87
CA ALA A 541 13.90 0.50 -23.78
C ALA A 541 14.53 -0.37 -24.88
N TRP A 542 15.14 0.26 -25.87
CA TRP A 542 15.78 -0.46 -26.98
C TRP A 542 16.97 -1.31 -26.54
N ASP A 543 17.74 -0.80 -25.57
CA ASP A 543 18.99 -1.37 -25.09
C ASP A 543 18.83 -2.23 -23.83
N ASN A 544 17.77 -2.04 -23.04
CA ASN A 544 17.53 -2.82 -21.82
C ASN A 544 16.10 -2.65 -21.29
N ARG A 545 15.76 -3.39 -20.22
CA ARG A 545 14.63 -3.07 -19.33
C ARG A 545 15.09 -2.03 -18.32
N ILE A 546 14.32 -0.95 -18.16
CA ILE A 546 14.52 0.06 -17.13
C ILE A 546 13.60 -0.31 -15.98
N ASN A 547 14.16 -0.87 -14.91
CA ASN A 547 13.37 -1.28 -13.75
C ASN A 547 12.88 -0.08 -12.92
N VAL A 548 11.98 -0.34 -11.98
CA VAL A 548 11.31 0.71 -11.20
C VAL A 548 12.26 1.59 -10.39
N LYS A 549 13.36 1.03 -9.88
CA LYS A 549 14.39 1.79 -9.13
C LYS A 549 15.23 2.64 -10.07
N GLN A 550 15.60 2.10 -11.22
CA GLN A 550 16.28 2.85 -12.28
C GLN A 550 15.41 3.99 -12.78
N LEU A 551 14.12 3.74 -13.05
CA LEU A 551 13.16 4.79 -13.40
C LEU A 551 13.04 5.84 -12.28
N GLY A 552 12.94 5.40 -11.03
CA GLY A 552 12.98 6.29 -9.86
C GLY A 552 14.20 7.20 -9.88
N ASN A 553 15.41 6.64 -10.04
CA ASN A 553 16.65 7.41 -10.11
C ASN A 553 16.71 8.35 -11.32
N LEU A 554 16.19 7.93 -12.48
CA LEU A 554 16.10 8.79 -13.67
C LEU A 554 15.21 10.02 -13.42
N LEU A 555 14.18 9.88 -12.59
CA LEU A 555 13.25 10.95 -12.22
C LEU A 555 13.76 11.75 -10.99
N GLN A 556 14.52 11.11 -10.09
CA GLN A 556 15.01 11.65 -8.82
C GLN A 556 16.39 12.35 -8.88
N ASP A 557 17.21 12.14 -9.92
CA ASP A 557 18.55 12.75 -10.08
C ASP A 557 18.42 14.31 -10.16
N ASN A 558 18.17 14.92 -9.00
CA ASN A 558 17.74 16.30 -8.78
C ASN A 558 18.77 16.97 -7.85
N PRO A 559 19.95 17.37 -8.38
CA PRO A 559 20.80 18.30 -7.65
C PRO A 559 20.01 19.61 -7.44
N ILE A 560 20.05 20.10 -6.21
CA ILE A 560 19.47 21.36 -5.71
C ILE A 560 19.27 22.39 -6.83
N GLY A 561 18.02 22.75 -7.12
CA GLY A 561 17.66 23.89 -7.99
C GLY A 561 17.08 23.57 -9.38
N ARG A 562 16.63 22.34 -9.68
CA ARG A 562 15.89 22.02 -10.93
C ARG A 562 14.38 21.93 -10.71
N GLU A 563 13.60 22.37 -11.70
CA GLU A 563 12.13 22.25 -11.72
C GLU A 563 11.72 20.78 -11.97
N PRO A 564 10.67 20.27 -11.29
CA PRO A 564 10.20 18.89 -11.43
C PRO A 564 9.58 18.60 -12.80
N ILE A 565 9.51 17.32 -13.17
CA ILE A 565 8.70 16.88 -14.32
C ILE A 565 7.24 17.20 -14.01
N GLU A 566 6.62 18.04 -14.85
CA GLU A 566 5.26 18.54 -14.67
C GLU A 566 4.21 17.51 -15.12
N LEU A 567 4.56 16.65 -16.08
CA LEU A 567 3.72 15.54 -16.54
C LEU A 567 4.58 14.41 -17.12
N LEU A 568 4.56 13.25 -16.46
CA LEU A 568 5.05 11.99 -17.03
C LEU A 568 3.88 11.25 -17.68
N VAL A 569 4.02 10.85 -18.93
CA VAL A 569 3.06 9.99 -19.63
C VAL A 569 3.69 8.63 -19.86
N LEU A 570 3.16 7.62 -19.19
CA LEU A 570 3.53 6.22 -19.36
C LEU A 570 2.49 5.53 -20.25
N SER A 571 2.64 5.72 -21.56
CA SER A 571 1.81 5.08 -22.60
C SER A 571 2.25 3.62 -22.78
N ALA A 572 1.98 2.82 -21.75
CA ALA A 572 2.40 1.43 -21.64
C ALA A 572 1.44 0.66 -20.73
N CYS A 573 1.36 -0.66 -20.92
CA CYS A 573 0.44 -1.57 -20.21
C CYS A 573 0.68 -1.60 -18.69
N GLU A 574 -0.40 -1.63 -17.91
CA GLU A 574 -0.41 -1.89 -16.45
C GLU A 574 0.44 -0.92 -15.61
N THR A 575 0.68 0.30 -16.11
CA THR A 575 1.56 1.28 -15.45
C THR A 575 0.96 1.93 -14.20
N ALA A 576 -0.35 1.87 -14.01
CA ALA A 576 -1.07 2.30 -12.81
C ALA A 576 -1.70 1.12 -12.04
N SER A 577 -1.53 -0.12 -12.53
CA SER A 577 -2.00 -1.31 -11.83
C SER A 577 -1.26 -1.46 -10.50
N GLY A 578 -1.99 -1.77 -9.43
CA GLY A 578 -1.42 -1.95 -8.09
C GLY A 578 -1.98 -3.18 -7.41
N ASP A 579 -1.39 -3.52 -6.27
CA ASP A 579 -1.97 -4.48 -5.35
C ASP A 579 -1.71 -4.08 -3.90
N LYS A 580 -2.09 -4.95 -2.96
CA LYS A 580 -1.90 -4.74 -1.52
C LYS A 580 -0.42 -4.57 -1.11
N ARG A 581 0.53 -4.68 -2.05
CA ARG A 581 2.00 -4.66 -1.83
C ARG A 581 2.66 -3.47 -2.53
N ALA A 582 2.15 -3.07 -3.69
CA ALA A 582 2.55 -1.82 -4.35
C ALA A 582 1.32 -0.99 -4.74
N THR A 583 1.17 0.16 -4.11
CA THR A 583 0.08 1.09 -4.37
C THR A 583 0.34 1.89 -5.65
N LEU A 584 -0.63 1.90 -6.58
CA LEU A 584 -0.62 2.70 -7.82
C LEU A 584 0.53 2.41 -8.82
N GLY A 585 1.22 1.27 -8.71
CA GLY A 585 2.20 0.81 -9.71
C GLY A 585 3.30 1.81 -10.05
N LEU A 586 3.71 1.84 -11.33
CA LEU A 586 4.69 2.79 -11.88
C LEU A 586 4.24 4.25 -11.77
N ALA A 587 2.94 4.53 -11.71
CA ALA A 587 2.42 5.87 -11.53
C ALA A 587 2.67 6.40 -10.11
N GLY A 588 2.48 5.57 -9.09
CA GLY A 588 2.86 5.89 -7.70
C GLY A 588 4.36 6.13 -7.56
N VAL A 589 5.17 5.33 -8.27
CA VAL A 589 6.64 5.48 -8.34
C VAL A 589 7.01 6.83 -8.91
N ALA A 590 6.43 7.21 -10.04
CA ALA A 590 6.78 8.45 -10.72
C ALA A 590 6.43 9.69 -9.89
N VAL A 591 5.28 9.68 -9.22
CA VAL A 591 4.89 10.76 -8.29
C VAL A 591 5.85 10.84 -7.10
N ARG A 592 6.22 9.69 -6.52
CA ARG A 592 7.25 9.62 -5.47
C ARG A 592 8.59 10.18 -5.93
N ALA A 593 8.96 9.87 -7.17
CA ALA A 593 10.24 10.23 -7.75
C ALA A 593 10.33 11.70 -8.17
N GLY A 594 9.28 12.49 -7.96
CA GLY A 594 9.27 13.94 -8.18
C GLY A 594 8.49 14.40 -9.41
N ALA A 595 7.83 13.50 -10.15
CA ALA A 595 6.89 13.92 -11.18
C ALA A 595 5.62 14.49 -10.51
N ARG A 596 5.22 15.72 -10.84
CA ARG A 596 4.00 16.31 -10.26
C ARG A 596 2.75 15.54 -10.63
N SER A 597 2.71 15.00 -11.85
CA SER A 597 1.58 14.26 -12.39
C SER A 597 2.07 13.10 -13.26
N THR A 598 1.39 11.97 -13.18
CA THR A 598 1.64 10.82 -14.06
C THR A 598 0.35 10.33 -14.69
N LEU A 599 0.31 10.26 -16.01
CA LEU A 599 -0.74 9.60 -16.77
C LEU A 599 -0.30 8.16 -17.09
N ALA A 600 -1.11 7.19 -16.68
CA ALA A 600 -0.75 5.77 -16.74
C ALA A 600 -1.99 4.88 -16.93
N THR A 601 -1.80 3.59 -17.21
CA THR A 601 -2.87 2.63 -17.56
C THR A 601 -3.10 1.56 -16.49
N LEU A 602 -4.36 1.22 -16.22
CA LEU A 602 -4.71 0.17 -15.25
C LEU A 602 -4.52 -1.26 -15.79
N TRP A 603 -4.67 -1.46 -17.11
CA TRP A 603 -4.51 -2.75 -17.80
C TRP A 603 -3.85 -2.56 -19.16
N ALA A 604 -3.60 -3.66 -19.87
CA ALA A 604 -3.03 -3.64 -21.22
C ALA A 604 -3.96 -2.94 -22.22
N VAL A 605 -3.44 -1.93 -22.92
CA VAL A 605 -4.21 -1.11 -23.85
C VAL A 605 -3.95 -1.51 -25.31
N GLN A 606 -4.97 -1.34 -26.16
CA GLN A 606 -4.81 -1.55 -27.59
C GLN A 606 -4.06 -0.36 -28.22
N ASP A 607 -3.08 -0.69 -29.07
CA ASP A 607 -2.16 0.26 -29.71
C ASP A 607 -2.88 1.36 -30.53
N GLU A 608 -3.86 0.99 -31.39
CA GLU A 608 -4.58 1.97 -32.23
C GLU A 608 -5.44 2.95 -31.39
N SER A 609 -6.19 2.45 -30.41
CA SER A 609 -7.02 3.31 -29.55
C SER A 609 -6.16 4.24 -28.69
N THR A 610 -4.97 3.78 -28.29
CA THR A 610 -4.01 4.56 -27.49
C THR A 610 -3.45 5.74 -28.27
N ALA A 611 -3.03 5.52 -29.53
CA ALA A 611 -2.58 6.62 -30.39
C ALA A 611 -3.68 7.68 -30.57
N LYS A 612 -4.94 7.25 -30.79
CA LYS A 612 -6.07 8.19 -30.88
C LYS A 612 -6.32 8.96 -29.58
N PHE A 613 -6.26 8.28 -28.44
CA PHE A 613 -6.38 8.90 -27.12
C PHE A 613 -5.30 9.97 -26.90
N MET A 614 -4.04 9.65 -27.18
CA MET A 614 -2.91 10.54 -26.95
C MET A 614 -2.93 11.77 -27.84
N GLY A 615 -3.29 11.61 -29.11
CA GLY A 615 -3.50 12.74 -30.02
C GLY A 615 -4.52 13.74 -29.48
N GLU A 616 -5.67 13.25 -29.00
CA GLU A 616 -6.70 14.09 -28.40
C GLU A 616 -6.26 14.70 -27.06
N PHE A 617 -5.59 13.92 -26.20
CA PHE A 617 -5.08 14.39 -24.93
C PHE A 617 -4.11 15.57 -25.10
N TYR A 618 -3.09 15.43 -25.95
CA TYR A 618 -2.13 16.51 -26.20
C TYR A 618 -2.74 17.71 -26.91
N ARG A 619 -3.74 17.50 -27.79
CA ARG A 619 -4.50 18.61 -28.38
C ARG A 619 -5.21 19.44 -27.30
N GLN A 620 -5.75 18.77 -26.27
CA GLN A 620 -6.42 19.45 -25.16
C GLN A 620 -5.42 20.14 -24.23
N ILE A 621 -4.27 19.53 -23.95
CA ILE A 621 -3.17 20.19 -23.21
C ILE A 621 -2.72 21.47 -23.92
N GLU A 622 -2.53 21.42 -25.25
CA GLU A 622 -2.18 22.59 -26.04
C GLU A 622 -3.27 23.68 -25.99
N GLN A 623 -4.54 23.27 -26.04
CA GLN A 623 -5.68 24.17 -25.93
C GLN A 623 -5.73 24.85 -24.57
N THR A 624 -5.57 24.11 -23.47
CA THR A 624 -5.52 24.66 -22.11
C THR A 624 -4.40 25.68 -21.94
N ARG A 625 -3.22 25.44 -22.52
CA ARG A 625 -2.15 26.44 -22.55
C ARG A 625 -2.54 27.71 -23.29
N LYS A 626 -3.16 27.57 -24.47
CA LYS A 626 -3.57 28.71 -25.33
C LYS A 626 -4.65 29.56 -24.68
N THR A 627 -5.64 28.92 -24.05
CA THR A 627 -6.79 29.61 -23.45
C THR A 627 -6.58 29.99 -22.00
N LYS A 628 -5.60 29.37 -21.32
CA LYS A 628 -5.44 29.38 -19.86
C LYS A 628 -6.67 28.86 -19.11
N VAL A 629 -7.47 28.01 -19.78
CA VAL A 629 -8.69 27.39 -19.23
C VAL A 629 -8.62 25.88 -19.43
N GLY A 630 -8.75 25.13 -18.34
CA GLY A 630 -8.74 23.67 -18.32
C GLY A 630 -7.76 23.13 -17.29
N SER A 631 -7.61 21.81 -17.27
CA SER A 631 -6.69 21.09 -16.39
C SER A 631 -6.18 19.80 -17.02
N ARG A 632 -5.13 19.18 -16.47
CA ARG A 632 -4.70 17.83 -16.91
C ARG A 632 -5.85 16.82 -16.82
N ALA A 633 -6.64 16.87 -15.76
CA ALA A 633 -7.79 15.98 -15.59
C ALA A 633 -8.89 16.24 -16.63
N GLU A 634 -9.15 17.50 -17.00
CA GLU A 634 -10.12 17.80 -18.06
C GLU A 634 -9.58 17.40 -19.44
N ALA A 635 -8.28 17.57 -19.71
CA ALA A 635 -7.67 17.09 -20.95
C ALA A 635 -7.79 15.56 -21.09
N MET A 636 -7.53 14.82 -20.01
CA MET A 636 -7.74 13.37 -19.96
C MET A 636 -9.20 13.02 -20.22
N ARG A 637 -10.13 13.68 -19.52
CA ARG A 637 -11.57 13.47 -19.69
C ARG A 637 -12.01 13.64 -21.15
N GLN A 638 -11.58 14.70 -21.81
CA GLN A 638 -11.94 14.95 -23.22
C GLN A 638 -11.41 13.84 -24.15
N ALA A 639 -10.21 13.32 -23.91
CA ALA A 639 -9.69 12.16 -24.63
C ALA A 639 -10.52 10.89 -24.38
N GLN A 640 -10.94 10.63 -23.13
CA GLN A 640 -11.82 9.50 -22.80
C GLN A 640 -13.18 9.63 -23.49
N LEU A 641 -13.79 10.82 -23.46
CA LEU A 641 -15.07 11.10 -24.10
C LEU A 641 -15.00 10.95 -25.63
N SER A 642 -13.88 11.33 -26.26
CA SER A 642 -13.65 11.18 -27.71
C SER A 642 -13.64 9.71 -28.13
N LEU A 643 -13.10 8.81 -27.30
CA LEU A 643 -13.16 7.37 -27.53
C LEU A 643 -14.54 6.78 -27.21
N LEU A 644 -15.16 7.20 -26.11
CA LEU A 644 -16.52 6.77 -25.72
C LEU A 644 -17.54 7.05 -26.84
N GLN A 645 -17.39 8.15 -27.56
CA GLN A 645 -18.25 8.55 -28.68
C GLN A 645 -17.90 7.85 -30.01
N ASP A 646 -16.73 7.21 -30.12
CA ASP A 646 -16.35 6.42 -31.30
C ASP A 646 -16.98 5.03 -31.21
N LYS A 647 -17.77 4.67 -32.22
CA LYS A 647 -18.44 3.36 -32.28
C LYS A 647 -17.46 2.18 -32.21
N ARG A 648 -16.22 2.33 -32.67
CA ARG A 648 -15.18 1.29 -32.60
C ARG A 648 -14.59 1.11 -31.21
N TYR A 649 -14.64 2.15 -30.37
CA TYR A 649 -13.95 2.20 -29.08
C TYR A 649 -14.88 2.58 -27.92
N SER A 650 -16.20 2.46 -28.11
CA SER A 650 -17.21 2.84 -27.11
C SER A 650 -17.21 1.90 -25.88
N HIS A 651 -16.66 0.69 -26.02
CA HIS A 651 -16.48 -0.24 -24.92
C HIS A 651 -15.49 0.34 -23.87
N PRO A 652 -15.83 0.35 -22.57
CA PRO A 652 -14.98 0.88 -21.49
C PRO A 652 -13.52 0.45 -21.52
N HIS A 653 -13.25 -0.81 -21.89
CA HIS A 653 -11.90 -1.34 -22.12
C HIS A 653 -10.94 -0.37 -22.84
N PHE A 654 -11.42 0.38 -23.84
CA PHE A 654 -10.58 1.26 -24.65
C PHE A 654 -10.37 2.66 -24.06
N TRP A 655 -11.37 3.20 -23.36
CA TRP A 655 -11.34 4.61 -22.93
C TRP A 655 -11.14 4.80 -21.42
N SER A 656 -11.44 3.80 -20.59
CA SER A 656 -11.23 3.89 -19.14
C SER A 656 -9.89 3.35 -18.57
N PRO A 657 -8.89 2.85 -19.33
CA PRO A 657 -7.65 2.36 -18.71
C PRO A 657 -6.79 3.50 -18.17
N PHE A 658 -6.83 4.68 -18.82
CA PHE A 658 -6.01 5.82 -18.45
C PHE A 658 -6.52 6.50 -17.17
N VAL A 659 -5.59 6.67 -16.23
CA VAL A 659 -5.79 7.41 -14.98
C VAL A 659 -4.69 8.44 -14.80
N LEU A 660 -5.04 9.57 -14.19
CA LEU A 660 -4.11 10.65 -13.87
C LEU A 660 -3.82 10.61 -12.37
N VAL A 661 -2.57 10.36 -12.00
CA VAL A 661 -2.11 10.27 -10.61
C VAL A 661 -1.27 11.50 -10.26
N GLY A 662 -1.51 12.11 -9.09
CA GLY A 662 -0.79 13.29 -8.61
C GLY A 662 -1.59 14.58 -8.84
N ASN A 663 -0.90 15.64 -9.25
CA ASN A 663 -1.54 16.93 -9.51
C ASN A 663 -2.45 16.86 -10.74
N TRP A 664 -3.73 17.22 -10.57
CA TRP A 664 -4.76 17.13 -11.61
C TRP A 664 -5.00 18.45 -12.37
N GLN A 665 -4.42 19.57 -11.92
CA GLN A 665 -4.65 20.91 -12.44
C GLN A 665 -4.06 21.16 -13.82
#